data_AF-A0A5P2H874-F1
#
_entry.id   AF-A0A5P2H874-F1
#
_cell.length_a   1.000
_cell.length_b   1.000
_cell.length_c   1.000
_cell.angle_alpha   90.00
_cell.angle_beta   90.00
_cell.angle_gamma   90.00
#
_symmetry.space_group_name_H-M   'P 1'
#
loop_
_entity.id
_entity.type
_entity.pdbx_description
1 polymer ?
#
loop_
_entity_poly.entity_id
_entity_poly.type
_entity_poly.pdbx_seq_one_letter_code
_entity_poly.pdbx_strand_id
1 'polypeptide(L)'
;MTKQVAGYCTLCRSRCGSLNEIDEEQGRLVRVLPLPGHPTGGALCAKGRAAPELVASPLRLTRPLRRTTPRGAADPQWRAISWDEALDEMAERLLAARARHGAESVAFAVTTPSGTPMVDSFEWVERFIRCYGSPNLLYAVEVCGWHKDYAHALTFGRGIGAPDLDHADVVVLWGHNPARTWLAQASRVAAARQRGAKIVVIDPKQDGSGQQADLWLPVRPGADAALALGAIRHLIATQSFDEAFVRTWTNAPLLVDLDTDRLLRADELWDEQGEGGHFVVRAHDGTPRPFDPASRNDPDGVVLRAEGECLDRHGHTRRYATVLHALARHVEAYTPEHVARLTWMTREQVEQFNALFMHAPRLAYHAWTGVGQHTNATQTERAIATLYALTGACDREGGNLWTSPPPYRTVNDYAELLPPEQRARALGLDELPLGPPRLGWITARDLARAVLDGDPYRVRTLVSFGTNLVVTQADAARNRRMLDALDYHVHVDMFMNPTAEQADLVLPANLPWEREALKCGFEITQAAVEHVQLRPRMVPPPGEARADYEIVMALAMRMGMRDAMFGGSIEAGWNHQLAPLGITVDDLRRHPEGLRFPQPASREKYAATRADGGVTGFATRTRRVELYAEALQEIGQPPLPTFVEPAQHPAARTAYPTVLTTAKSGWYVHSSHRHVATLRRKAPAPQVQIGKGFAATIGVHNGDWVRVVTRLGAVRLKARVDAALHDHVAVAEFGWWQGCEPLGHTDTAAHGSATSNINAILGDDERDPVSGSVPLRATMCRIEADVAGNRGAWPGARAFRLVAKARIAEDVERFDFAPEDGGPLPDFLPGQHVVVSMADIDTRRAYSLIGPNVAPRALSIAVRLARSDDHPPGRMSSRLHALETGAIVQLSTPSGVFTIPTQTRRPIVLVAGGIGITPFVGHLEALAQRRAQGHATPPVVVVHLARPGVAHPFADVLHALADRLGNVQLTCVHGSVAPDFSMLDAALVARRPLAYLCGAPGFLTSVRAALQGRGLPDFDIFEETFSADVQIPRTLAPQPVRILDADATFEWTPARGTVLDAAGQAGIRLPSGCRVGQCESCVMTVVEGKVAHMSPWDGPPDRCLTCMAVPLTPVTLRR
;
A
#
# COMPACT_ATOMS: atom_id res chain seq x y z
N MET A 1 9.19 -31.23 -13.27
CA MET A 1 10.31 -30.83 -12.39
C MET A 1 10.16 -29.35 -12.07
N THR A 2 10.57 -28.90 -10.88
CA THR A 2 10.60 -27.47 -10.57
C THR A 2 12.01 -26.90 -10.70
N LYS A 3 12.12 -25.70 -11.31
CA LYS A 3 13.36 -24.93 -11.44
C LYS A 3 13.26 -23.67 -10.61
N GLN A 4 14.37 -23.29 -9.97
CA GLN A 4 14.47 -22.03 -9.24
C GLN A 4 15.17 -20.97 -10.08
N VAL A 5 14.58 -19.79 -10.16
CA VAL A 5 15.09 -18.66 -10.95
C VAL A 5 15.20 -17.41 -10.07
N ALA A 6 16.42 -16.84 -10.01
CA ALA A 6 16.67 -15.60 -9.29
C ALA A 6 16.07 -14.39 -10.03
N GLY A 7 15.64 -13.39 -9.27
CA GLY A 7 15.15 -12.12 -9.78
C GLY A 7 14.69 -11.20 -8.65
N TYR A 8 13.73 -10.31 -8.92
CA TYR A 8 13.17 -9.41 -7.92
C TYR A 8 11.70 -9.10 -8.20
N CYS A 9 10.91 -8.86 -7.15
CA CYS A 9 9.49 -8.55 -7.23
C CYS A 9 9.24 -7.04 -7.35
N THR A 10 8.57 -6.60 -8.42
CA THR A 10 8.27 -5.17 -8.67
C THR A 10 6.84 -4.74 -8.35
N LEU A 11 6.13 -5.51 -7.52
CA LEU A 11 4.78 -5.11 -7.07
C LEU A 11 4.80 -3.89 -6.12
N CYS A 12 5.95 -3.49 -5.57
CA CYS A 12 6.12 -2.25 -4.81
C CYS A 12 7.58 -1.76 -4.78
N ARG A 13 7.79 -0.57 -4.18
CA ARG A 13 9.10 0.10 -4.05
C ARG A 13 10.19 -0.74 -3.40
N SER A 14 9.85 -1.70 -2.54
CA SER A 14 10.86 -2.52 -1.85
C SER A 14 11.70 -3.38 -2.79
N ARG A 15 11.17 -3.70 -3.99
CA ARG A 15 11.87 -4.47 -5.03
C ARG A 15 12.61 -5.68 -4.46
N CYS A 16 11.89 -6.49 -3.67
CA CYS A 16 12.50 -7.56 -2.90
C CYS A 16 13.16 -8.58 -3.82
N GLY A 17 14.44 -8.86 -3.59
CA GLY A 17 15.13 -9.99 -4.22
C GLY A 17 14.37 -11.28 -3.97
N SER A 18 14.13 -12.04 -5.03
CA SER A 18 13.24 -13.19 -5.03
C SER A 18 13.85 -14.40 -5.73
N LEU A 19 13.57 -15.58 -5.18
CA LEU A 19 13.80 -16.87 -5.80
C LEU A 19 12.45 -17.45 -6.22
N ASN A 20 12.29 -17.72 -7.51
CA ASN A 20 11.01 -18.04 -8.11
C ASN A 20 11.02 -19.50 -8.57
N GLU A 21 10.11 -20.30 -8.02
CA GLU A 21 9.99 -21.72 -8.33
C GLU A 21 8.99 -21.92 -9.47
N ILE A 22 9.48 -22.43 -10.59
CA ILE A 22 8.73 -22.62 -11.84
C ILE A 22 8.56 -24.10 -12.11
N ASP A 23 7.34 -24.55 -12.35
CA ASP A 23 7.06 -25.85 -12.93
C ASP A 23 7.39 -25.80 -14.42
N GLU A 24 8.45 -26.49 -14.83
CA GLU A 24 8.94 -26.44 -16.22
C GLU A 24 8.01 -27.14 -17.21
N GLU A 25 7.28 -28.15 -16.76
CA GLU A 25 6.37 -28.91 -17.62
C GLU A 25 5.10 -28.10 -17.91
N GLN A 26 4.61 -27.40 -16.89
CA GLN A 26 3.40 -26.57 -17.00
C GLN A 26 3.68 -25.10 -17.36
N GLY A 27 4.95 -24.67 -17.34
CA GLY A 27 5.34 -23.27 -17.50
C GLY A 27 4.76 -22.34 -16.42
N ARG A 28 4.52 -22.84 -15.20
CA ARG A 28 3.74 -22.16 -14.17
C ARG A 28 4.59 -21.71 -12.99
N LEU A 29 4.36 -20.48 -12.51
CA LEU A 29 4.92 -20.01 -11.25
C LEU A 29 4.24 -20.74 -10.08
N VAL A 30 5.01 -21.53 -9.33
CA VAL A 30 4.54 -22.32 -8.19
C VAL A 30 4.64 -21.52 -6.89
N ARG A 31 5.79 -20.87 -6.68
CA ARG A 31 6.09 -20.17 -5.43
C ARG A 31 7.12 -19.06 -5.61
N VAL A 32 7.03 -18.03 -4.77
CA VAL A 32 8.04 -16.96 -4.67
C VAL A 32 8.60 -16.94 -3.25
N LEU A 33 9.92 -17.02 -3.14
CA LEU A 33 10.68 -17.01 -1.90
C LEU A 33 11.61 -15.79 -1.86
N PRO A 34 12.03 -15.32 -0.68
CA PRO A 34 13.11 -14.34 -0.59
C PRO A 34 14.42 -14.90 -1.17
N LEU A 35 15.24 -14.06 -1.80
CA LEU A 35 16.58 -14.43 -2.29
C LEU A 35 17.65 -14.09 -1.24
N PRO A 36 18.25 -15.08 -0.54
CA PRO A 36 19.30 -14.82 0.45
C PRO A 36 20.50 -14.10 -0.18
N GLY A 37 21.13 -13.19 0.56
CA GLY A 37 22.30 -12.42 0.09
C GLY A 37 21.96 -11.21 -0.79
N HIS A 38 20.79 -11.17 -1.43
CA HIS A 38 20.35 -9.99 -2.18
C HIS A 38 20.10 -8.80 -1.24
N PRO A 39 20.50 -7.55 -1.57
CA PRO A 39 20.38 -6.39 -0.67
C PRO A 39 18.97 -6.12 -0.12
N THR A 40 17.94 -6.52 -0.87
CA THR A 40 16.52 -6.41 -0.50
C THR A 40 15.81 -7.77 -0.33
N GLY A 41 16.56 -8.87 -0.33
CA GLY A 41 16.03 -10.26 -0.35
C GLY A 41 15.87 -10.94 1.01
N GLY A 42 16.00 -10.20 2.12
CA GLY A 42 15.88 -10.79 3.47
C GLY A 42 14.47 -11.25 3.84
N ALA A 43 13.42 -10.74 3.19
CA ALA A 43 12.03 -11.05 3.49
C ALA A 43 11.12 -10.80 2.28
N LEU A 44 9.97 -11.48 2.23
CA LEU A 44 8.94 -11.30 1.20
C LEU A 44 7.57 -11.04 1.83
N CYS A 45 6.81 -10.09 1.29
CA CYS A 45 5.46 -9.79 1.81
C CYS A 45 4.39 -10.75 1.26
N ALA A 46 3.20 -10.74 1.85
CA ALA A 46 2.07 -11.57 1.41
C ALA A 46 1.71 -11.35 -0.07
N LYS A 47 1.85 -10.12 -0.59
CA LYS A 47 1.62 -9.81 -2.01
C LYS A 47 2.58 -10.56 -2.93
N GLY A 48 3.86 -10.61 -2.56
CA GLY A 48 4.87 -11.34 -3.32
C GLY A 48 4.61 -12.86 -3.29
N ARG A 49 4.17 -13.39 -2.14
CA ARG A 49 3.80 -14.82 -2.02
C ARG A 49 2.53 -15.18 -2.78
N ALA A 50 1.61 -14.24 -2.97
CA ALA A 50 0.41 -14.42 -3.77
C ALA A 50 0.64 -14.27 -5.29
N ALA A 51 1.88 -14.05 -5.74
CA ALA A 51 2.21 -13.93 -7.15
C ALA A 51 1.76 -15.11 -8.04
N PRO A 52 1.84 -16.39 -7.61
CA PRO A 52 1.29 -17.51 -8.38
C PRO A 52 -0.19 -17.33 -8.76
N GLU A 53 -1.00 -16.86 -7.80
CA GLU A 53 -2.42 -16.61 -8.00
C GLU A 53 -2.65 -15.41 -8.94
N LEU A 54 -1.83 -14.37 -8.83
CA LEU A 54 -1.91 -13.18 -9.69
C LEU A 54 -1.55 -13.51 -11.15
N VAL A 55 -0.46 -14.25 -11.36
CA VAL A 55 0.04 -14.66 -12.68
C VAL A 55 -0.96 -15.59 -13.37
N ALA A 56 -1.51 -16.55 -12.64
CA ALA A 56 -2.45 -17.54 -13.17
C ALA A 56 -3.93 -17.11 -13.05
N SER A 57 -4.19 -15.83 -12.79
CA SER A 57 -5.53 -15.29 -12.60
C SER A 57 -6.36 -15.39 -13.90
N PRO A 58 -7.60 -15.91 -13.85
CA PRO A 58 -8.47 -15.97 -15.03
C PRO A 58 -8.98 -14.60 -15.48
N LEU A 59 -8.74 -13.54 -14.68
CA LEU A 59 -9.15 -12.16 -15.00
C LEU A 59 -8.11 -11.40 -15.83
N ARG A 60 -6.97 -12.01 -16.16
CA ARG A 60 -5.90 -11.38 -16.95
C ARG A 60 -6.41 -10.99 -18.32
N LEU A 61 -6.04 -9.79 -18.77
CA LEU A 61 -6.22 -9.40 -20.17
C LEU A 61 -5.22 -10.19 -21.03
N THR A 62 -5.69 -10.84 -22.08
CA THR A 62 -4.88 -11.75 -22.91
C THR A 62 -4.76 -11.32 -24.37
N ARG A 63 -5.62 -10.39 -24.84
CA ARG A 63 -5.63 -9.88 -26.21
C ARG A 63 -6.01 -8.41 -26.23
N PRO A 64 -5.58 -7.63 -27.25
CA PRO A 64 -6.12 -6.30 -27.50
C PRO A 64 -7.64 -6.35 -27.69
N LEU A 65 -8.35 -5.42 -27.06
CA LEU A 65 -9.80 -5.31 -27.11
C LEU A 65 -10.20 -3.95 -27.67
N ARG A 66 -11.14 -3.94 -28.63
CA ARG A 66 -11.82 -2.73 -29.12
C ARG A 66 -13.23 -2.68 -28.55
N ARG A 67 -13.62 -1.50 -28.05
CA ARG A 67 -14.99 -1.20 -27.64
C ARG A 67 -15.93 -1.23 -28.85
N THR A 68 -17.13 -1.78 -28.67
CA THR A 68 -18.16 -1.87 -29.72
C THR A 68 -19.40 -1.00 -29.46
N THR A 69 -19.52 -0.44 -28.26
CA THR A 69 -20.62 0.48 -27.88
C THR A 69 -20.09 1.91 -27.69
N PRO A 70 -20.95 2.93 -27.65
CA PRO A 70 -20.53 4.27 -27.26
C PRO A 70 -19.91 4.30 -25.85
N ARG A 71 -18.93 5.19 -25.64
CA ARG A 71 -18.39 5.44 -24.30
C ARG A 71 -19.50 5.95 -23.37
N GLY A 72 -19.50 5.50 -22.12
CA GLY A 72 -20.57 5.79 -21.15
C GLY A 72 -21.76 4.82 -21.18
N ALA A 73 -21.83 3.87 -22.12
CA ALA A 73 -22.82 2.79 -22.07
C ALA A 73 -22.69 1.96 -20.78
N ALA A 74 -23.83 1.47 -20.27
CA ALA A 74 -23.86 0.65 -19.04
C ALA A 74 -23.08 -0.67 -19.19
N ASP A 75 -23.02 -1.21 -20.41
CA ASP A 75 -22.20 -2.36 -20.76
C ASP A 75 -21.27 -1.99 -21.93
N PRO A 76 -19.95 -1.90 -21.72
CA PRO A 76 -19.00 -1.41 -22.72
C PRO A 76 -18.81 -2.34 -23.93
N GLN A 77 -19.16 -3.63 -23.86
CA GLN A 77 -19.07 -4.65 -24.93
C GLN A 77 -17.78 -4.64 -25.79
N TRP A 78 -17.01 -5.73 -25.76
CA TRP A 78 -15.67 -5.77 -26.34
C TRP A 78 -15.53 -6.77 -27.50
N ARG A 79 -14.76 -6.38 -28.52
CA ARG A 79 -14.31 -7.27 -29.60
C ARG A 79 -12.79 -7.42 -29.53
N ALA A 80 -12.29 -8.65 -29.49
CA ALA A 80 -10.86 -8.90 -29.63
C ALA A 80 -10.37 -8.48 -31.03
N ILE A 81 -9.22 -7.81 -31.10
CA ILE A 81 -8.54 -7.40 -32.34
C ILE A 81 -7.07 -7.84 -32.30
N SER A 82 -6.39 -7.81 -33.45
CA SER A 82 -4.95 -8.12 -33.50
C SER A 82 -4.12 -6.95 -32.95
N TRP A 83 -2.88 -7.25 -32.56
CA TRP A 83 -1.91 -6.22 -32.20
C TRP A 83 -1.60 -5.26 -33.34
N ASP A 84 -1.53 -5.74 -34.58
CA ASP A 84 -1.25 -4.86 -35.73
C ASP A 84 -2.41 -3.90 -35.96
N GLU A 85 -3.66 -4.38 -35.92
CA GLU A 85 -4.85 -3.52 -36.03
C GLU A 85 -4.88 -2.46 -34.92
N ALA A 86 -4.57 -2.84 -33.68
CA ALA A 86 -4.52 -1.92 -32.56
C ALA A 86 -3.42 -0.86 -32.73
N LEU A 87 -2.19 -1.28 -33.06
CA LEU A 87 -1.04 -0.38 -33.17
C LEU A 87 -1.12 0.54 -34.39
N ASP A 88 -1.68 0.07 -35.51
CA ASP A 88 -1.91 0.89 -36.71
C ASP A 88 -2.96 1.97 -36.44
N GLU A 89 -4.09 1.61 -35.81
CA GLU A 89 -5.12 2.57 -35.40
C GLU A 89 -4.54 3.62 -34.44
N MET A 90 -3.76 3.19 -33.44
CA MET A 90 -3.10 4.11 -32.51
C MET A 90 -2.16 5.07 -33.24
N ALA A 91 -1.28 4.56 -34.10
CA ALA A 91 -0.31 5.38 -34.82
C ALA A 91 -1.03 6.42 -35.70
N GLU A 92 -2.05 6.00 -36.45
CA GLU A 92 -2.85 6.89 -37.30
C GLU A 92 -3.53 8.00 -36.47
N ARG A 93 -4.21 7.63 -35.38
CA ARG A 93 -4.94 8.58 -34.52
C ARG A 93 -4.01 9.57 -33.83
N LEU A 94 -2.86 9.10 -33.33
CA LEU A 94 -1.88 9.95 -32.66
C LEU A 94 -1.19 10.90 -33.64
N LEU A 95 -0.76 10.43 -34.82
CA LEU A 95 -0.17 11.28 -35.84
C LEU A 95 -1.17 12.32 -36.36
N ALA A 96 -2.44 11.93 -36.57
CA ALA A 96 -3.49 12.85 -36.98
C ALA A 96 -3.78 13.92 -35.92
N ALA A 97 -3.83 13.54 -34.63
CA ALA A 97 -3.99 14.49 -33.52
C ALA A 97 -2.84 15.50 -33.48
N ARG A 98 -1.58 15.01 -33.56
CA ARG A 98 -0.39 15.88 -33.61
C ARG A 98 -0.45 16.86 -34.78
N ALA A 99 -0.78 16.38 -35.98
CA ALA A 99 -0.79 17.19 -37.19
C ALA A 99 -1.89 18.27 -37.18
N ARG A 100 -3.05 17.99 -36.59
CA ARG A 100 -4.21 18.91 -36.61
C ARG A 100 -4.27 19.85 -35.41
N HIS A 101 -3.78 19.40 -34.25
CA HIS A 101 -4.02 20.08 -32.97
C HIS A 101 -2.77 20.25 -32.10
N GLY A 102 -1.59 19.88 -32.62
CA GLY A 102 -0.35 19.90 -31.85
C GLY A 102 -0.18 18.66 -30.97
N ALA A 103 1.07 18.38 -30.59
CA ALA A 103 1.40 17.22 -29.75
C ALA A 103 0.81 17.34 -28.34
N GLU A 104 0.66 18.57 -27.85
CA GLU A 104 0.05 18.90 -26.57
C GLU A 104 -1.44 18.50 -26.46
N SER A 105 -2.14 18.32 -27.59
CA SER A 105 -3.53 17.84 -27.60
C SER A 105 -3.66 16.36 -27.20
N VAL A 106 -2.54 15.64 -27.07
CA VAL A 106 -2.48 14.26 -26.60
C VAL A 106 -1.82 14.23 -25.22
N ALA A 107 -2.56 13.74 -24.23
CA ALA A 107 -2.02 13.47 -22.90
C ALA A 107 -1.63 11.99 -22.77
N PHE A 108 -0.68 11.74 -21.88
CA PHE A 108 -0.26 10.42 -21.48
C PHE A 108 -0.42 10.28 -19.97
N ALA A 109 -0.84 9.11 -19.49
CA ALA A 109 -0.91 8.84 -18.05
C ALA A 109 -0.13 7.58 -17.73
N VAL A 110 0.76 7.64 -16.75
CA VAL A 110 1.60 6.50 -16.36
C VAL A 110 1.45 6.27 -14.86
N THR A 111 1.19 5.03 -14.49
CA THR A 111 1.05 4.64 -13.08
C THR A 111 2.37 4.74 -12.33
N THR A 112 2.33 4.81 -11.00
CA THR A 112 3.55 5.04 -10.21
C THR A 112 4.53 3.87 -10.28
N PRO A 113 5.84 4.11 -10.53
CA PRO A 113 6.87 3.07 -10.46
C PRO A 113 7.19 2.64 -9.01
N SER A 114 6.64 3.33 -8.00
CA SER A 114 6.80 2.96 -6.59
C SER A 114 5.82 1.89 -6.11
N GLY A 115 4.83 1.54 -6.95
CA GLY A 115 3.73 0.66 -6.56
C GLY A 115 3.25 -0.27 -7.67
N THR A 116 3.98 -0.40 -8.78
CA THR A 116 3.54 -1.23 -9.91
C THR A 116 4.74 -1.77 -10.69
N PRO A 117 4.53 -2.83 -11.51
CA PRO A 117 5.53 -3.33 -12.45
C PRO A 117 6.02 -2.29 -13.46
N MET A 118 5.36 -1.13 -13.62
CA MET A 118 5.75 -0.05 -14.53
C MET A 118 7.19 0.42 -14.35
N VAL A 119 7.79 0.21 -13.17
CA VAL A 119 9.21 0.49 -12.92
C VAL A 119 10.18 -0.20 -13.90
N ASP A 120 9.77 -1.31 -14.51
CA ASP A 120 10.58 -2.01 -15.51
C ASP A 120 10.57 -1.31 -16.89
N SER A 121 9.67 -0.36 -17.11
CA SER A 121 9.37 0.18 -18.44
C SER A 121 9.21 1.69 -18.49
N PHE A 122 9.08 2.37 -17.35
CA PHE A 122 8.71 3.78 -17.30
C PHE A 122 9.68 4.68 -18.08
N GLU A 123 10.99 4.43 -18.03
CA GLU A 123 11.97 5.25 -18.78
C GLU A 123 11.74 5.16 -20.31
N TRP A 124 11.34 3.99 -20.82
CA TRP A 124 11.05 3.79 -22.23
C TRP A 124 9.72 4.41 -22.65
N VAL A 125 8.72 4.33 -21.78
CA VAL A 125 7.42 4.99 -21.97
C VAL A 125 7.61 6.51 -21.97
N GLU A 126 8.36 7.07 -21.00
CA GLU A 126 8.67 8.49 -20.95
C GLU A 126 9.47 8.95 -22.17
N ARG A 127 10.48 8.17 -22.60
CA ARG A 127 11.24 8.47 -23.82
C ARG A 127 10.33 8.56 -25.03
N PHE A 128 9.43 7.60 -25.22
CA PHE A 128 8.45 7.63 -26.31
C PHE A 128 7.58 8.89 -26.25
N ILE A 129 7.05 9.25 -25.08
CA ILE A 129 6.18 10.41 -24.89
C ILE A 129 6.92 11.72 -25.19
N ARG A 130 8.16 11.86 -24.71
CA ARG A 130 8.99 13.03 -24.93
C ARG A 130 9.39 13.17 -26.40
N CYS A 131 9.78 12.06 -27.05
CA CYS A 131 10.05 12.04 -28.49
C CYS A 131 8.76 12.22 -29.33
N TYR A 132 7.59 11.86 -28.78
CA TYR A 132 6.31 12.20 -29.40
C TYR A 132 6.04 13.71 -29.37
N GLY A 133 6.65 14.43 -28.43
CA GLY A 133 6.56 15.88 -28.32
C GLY A 133 5.45 16.38 -27.41
N SER A 134 4.80 15.49 -26.62
CA SER A 134 3.77 15.93 -25.68
C SER A 134 4.39 16.36 -24.35
N PRO A 135 4.06 17.56 -23.84
CA PRO A 135 4.42 17.98 -22.48
C PRO A 135 3.46 17.42 -21.40
N ASN A 136 2.40 16.74 -21.80
CA ASN A 136 1.27 16.39 -20.94
C ASN A 136 1.35 14.95 -20.44
N LEU A 137 2.30 14.72 -19.53
CA LEU A 137 2.48 13.43 -18.87
C LEU A 137 1.96 13.46 -17.43
N LEU A 138 0.89 12.72 -17.17
CA LEU A 138 0.30 12.57 -15.86
C LEU A 138 0.94 11.41 -15.08
N TYR A 139 1.38 11.70 -13.86
CA TYR A 139 1.72 10.72 -12.82
C TYR A 139 0.89 10.98 -11.56
N ALA A 140 1.02 10.10 -10.57
CA ALA A 140 0.49 10.29 -9.22
C ALA A 140 1.36 11.26 -8.37
N VAL A 141 1.76 12.41 -8.93
CA VAL A 141 2.71 13.36 -8.31
C VAL A 141 2.05 14.21 -7.24
N GLU A 142 0.85 14.71 -7.52
CA GLU A 142 -0.01 15.48 -6.63
C GLU A 142 -0.52 14.64 -5.44
N VAL A 143 -0.65 13.32 -5.62
CA VAL A 143 -1.06 12.42 -4.53
C VAL A 143 0.09 11.70 -3.83
N CYS A 144 1.31 11.66 -4.40
CA CYS A 144 2.40 10.88 -3.81
C CYS A 144 3.79 11.41 -4.16
N GLY A 145 4.08 11.59 -5.45
CA GLY A 145 5.45 11.78 -5.93
C GLY A 145 6.11 13.05 -5.40
N TRP A 146 5.39 14.18 -5.42
CA TRP A 146 6.01 15.49 -5.22
C TRP A 146 6.50 15.73 -3.78
N HIS A 147 5.58 15.71 -2.81
CA HIS A 147 5.88 16.07 -1.42
C HIS A 147 7.02 15.20 -0.86
N LYS A 148 7.01 13.93 -1.25
CA LYS A 148 7.99 12.94 -0.82
C LYS A 148 9.36 13.06 -1.49
N ASP A 149 9.41 13.15 -2.81
CA ASP A 149 10.69 13.05 -3.56
C ASP A 149 11.34 14.43 -3.80
N TYR A 150 10.55 15.51 -3.82
CA TYR A 150 11.00 16.81 -4.34
C TYR A 150 10.87 17.98 -3.36
N ALA A 151 9.94 17.96 -2.39
CA ALA A 151 9.77 19.11 -1.49
C ALA A 151 11.04 19.42 -0.67
N HIS A 152 11.81 18.39 -0.28
CA HIS A 152 13.12 18.56 0.38
C HIS A 152 14.15 19.29 -0.49
N ALA A 153 14.01 19.26 -1.82
CA ALA A 153 14.92 19.96 -2.73
C ALA A 153 14.79 21.49 -2.61
N LEU A 154 13.65 22.00 -2.13
CA LEU A 154 13.50 23.42 -1.78
C LEU A 154 14.37 23.84 -0.58
N THR A 155 14.88 22.87 0.20
CA THR A 155 15.75 23.10 1.36
C THR A 155 17.20 22.71 1.08
N PHE A 156 17.42 21.52 0.53
CA PHE A 156 18.75 20.92 0.35
C PHE A 156 19.25 20.95 -1.10
N GLY A 157 18.44 21.41 -2.06
CA GLY A 157 18.75 21.35 -3.49
C GLY A 157 18.60 19.95 -4.10
N ARG A 158 18.21 18.96 -3.28
CA ARG A 158 17.98 17.56 -3.65
C ARG A 158 17.05 16.87 -2.67
N GLY A 159 16.54 15.71 -3.04
CA GLY A 159 15.71 14.87 -2.16
C GLY A 159 16.45 14.39 -0.90
N ILE A 160 15.66 13.94 0.08
CA ILE A 160 16.17 13.39 1.34
C ILE A 160 17.08 12.18 1.08
N GLY A 161 18.21 12.10 1.81
CA GLY A 161 19.11 10.93 1.76
C GLY A 161 18.44 9.67 2.32
N ALA A 162 19.03 8.51 2.01
CA ALA A 162 18.62 7.24 2.59
C ALA A 162 18.98 7.22 4.09
N PRO A 163 18.06 6.83 4.99
CA PRO A 163 18.35 6.80 6.42
C PRO A 163 19.42 5.75 6.74
N ASP A 164 20.48 6.16 7.45
CA ASP A 164 21.58 5.30 7.90
C ASP A 164 21.17 4.51 9.15
N LEU A 165 20.20 3.62 8.95
CA LEU A 165 19.63 2.78 10.01
C LEU A 165 20.62 1.83 10.67
N ASP A 166 21.84 1.69 10.13
CA ASP A 166 22.87 0.83 10.75
C ASP A 166 23.65 1.56 11.85
N HIS A 167 23.59 2.89 11.86
CA HIS A 167 24.43 3.74 12.69
C HIS A 167 23.63 4.78 13.50
N ALA A 168 22.33 4.91 13.27
CA ALA A 168 21.48 5.86 13.97
C ALA A 168 21.26 5.48 15.45
N ASP A 169 21.25 6.48 16.33
CA ASP A 169 20.84 6.37 17.74
C ASP A 169 19.34 6.67 17.90
N VAL A 170 18.80 7.52 17.02
CA VAL A 170 17.39 7.86 16.95
C VAL A 170 16.89 7.67 15.52
N VAL A 171 15.80 6.92 15.37
CA VAL A 171 15.13 6.70 14.09
C VAL A 171 13.72 7.28 14.17
N VAL A 172 13.44 8.31 13.37
CA VAL A 172 12.10 8.93 13.29
C VAL A 172 11.37 8.47 12.03
N LEU A 173 10.19 7.88 12.21
CA LEU A 173 9.27 7.51 11.14
C LEU A 173 8.08 8.48 11.18
N TRP A 174 8.01 9.41 10.23
CA TRP A 174 7.04 10.50 10.23
C TRP A 174 6.02 10.32 9.10
N GLY A 175 4.77 10.02 9.42
CA GLY A 175 3.76 9.71 8.41
C GLY A 175 4.15 8.51 7.53
N HIS A 176 4.99 7.61 8.04
CA HIS A 176 5.59 6.50 7.30
C HIS A 176 5.51 5.19 8.09
N ASN A 177 5.05 4.13 7.44
CA ASN A 177 4.83 2.83 8.06
C ASN A 177 5.52 1.71 7.24
N PRO A 178 6.83 1.51 7.42
CA PRO A 178 7.60 0.52 6.66
C PRO A 178 7.11 -0.90 6.90
N ALA A 179 6.56 -1.22 8.07
CA ALA A 179 6.01 -2.55 8.37
C ALA A 179 4.88 -2.96 7.40
N ARG A 180 4.16 -1.99 6.83
CA ARG A 180 3.08 -2.20 5.85
C ARG A 180 3.52 -1.96 4.40
N THR A 181 4.47 -1.06 4.17
CA THR A 181 4.74 -0.49 2.84
C THR A 181 6.14 -0.73 2.30
N TRP A 182 7.13 -1.03 3.15
CA TRP A 182 8.53 -1.21 2.76
C TRP A 182 9.26 -2.22 3.65
N LEU A 183 9.11 -3.51 3.32
CA LEU A 183 9.56 -4.60 4.18
C LEU A 183 11.08 -4.61 4.43
N ALA A 184 11.89 -4.32 3.40
CA ALA A 184 13.35 -4.25 3.55
C ALA A 184 13.78 -3.18 4.57
N GLN A 185 13.09 -2.03 4.59
CA GLN A 185 13.34 -0.98 5.59
C GLN A 185 12.83 -1.40 6.97
N ALA A 186 11.66 -2.04 7.05
CA ALA A 186 11.09 -2.52 8.31
C ALA A 186 12.06 -3.44 9.06
N SER A 187 12.69 -4.39 8.34
CA SER A 187 13.68 -5.29 8.92
C SER A 187 14.93 -4.56 9.43
N ARG A 188 15.34 -3.47 8.78
CA ARG A 188 16.48 -2.63 9.22
C ARG A 188 16.13 -1.75 10.43
N VAL A 189 14.93 -1.17 10.48
CA VAL A 189 14.43 -0.45 11.68
C VAL A 189 14.41 -1.39 12.89
N ALA A 190 13.93 -2.61 12.67
CA ALA A 190 13.94 -3.67 13.68
C ALA A 190 15.34 -4.04 14.17
N ALA A 191 16.33 -4.06 13.27
CA ALA A 191 17.73 -4.26 13.63
C ALA A 191 18.30 -3.06 14.41
N ALA A 192 17.95 -1.83 14.02
CA ALA A 192 18.35 -0.62 14.73
C ALA A 192 17.89 -0.63 16.19
N ARG A 193 16.61 -0.95 16.42
CA ARG A 193 16.05 -1.10 17.77
C ARG A 193 16.79 -2.15 18.60
N GLN A 194 17.12 -3.30 18.00
CA GLN A 194 17.87 -4.36 18.70
C GLN A 194 19.29 -3.94 19.10
N ARG A 195 19.89 -3.00 18.37
CA ARG A 195 21.19 -2.40 18.74
C ARG A 195 21.08 -1.31 19.80
N GLY A 196 19.86 -0.92 20.19
CA GLY A 196 19.60 0.13 21.19
C GLY A 196 19.15 1.48 20.60
N ALA A 197 18.94 1.59 19.28
CA ALA A 197 18.42 2.84 18.71
C ALA A 197 16.97 3.08 19.13
N LYS A 198 16.65 4.32 19.52
CA LYS A 198 15.29 4.75 19.88
C LYS A 198 14.45 4.92 18.62
N ILE A 199 13.33 4.20 18.54
CA ILE A 199 12.38 4.27 17.42
C ILE A 199 11.23 5.20 17.80
N VAL A 200 11.04 6.25 17.01
CA VAL A 200 9.98 7.25 17.20
C VAL A 200 9.03 7.21 16.00
N VAL A 201 7.72 7.15 16.26
CA VAL A 201 6.69 7.10 15.22
C VAL A 201 5.71 8.25 15.42
N ILE A 202 5.56 9.08 14.38
CA ILE A 202 4.60 10.18 14.33
C ILE A 202 3.54 9.79 13.30
N ASP A 203 2.40 9.32 13.79
CA ASP A 203 1.29 8.79 13.00
C ASP A 203 0.01 8.84 13.85
N PRO A 204 -1.14 9.32 13.32
CA PRO A 204 -2.41 9.30 14.05
C PRO A 204 -2.81 7.92 14.59
N LYS A 205 -2.34 6.83 13.97
CA LYS A 205 -2.61 5.45 14.41
C LYS A 205 -1.35 4.75 14.92
N GLN A 206 -1.53 3.91 15.95
CA GLN A 206 -0.45 3.11 16.52
C GLN A 206 -0.10 1.87 15.67
N ASP A 207 -1.05 1.39 14.88
CA ASP A 207 -0.97 0.16 14.07
C ASP A 207 0.32 0.02 13.22
N GLY A 208 0.97 -1.14 13.25
CA GLY A 208 2.20 -1.42 12.48
C GLY A 208 3.45 -0.90 13.19
N SER A 209 4.18 0.02 12.59
CA SER A 209 5.44 0.53 13.18
C SER A 209 5.28 1.17 14.56
N GLY A 210 4.13 1.77 14.88
CA GLY A 210 3.88 2.38 16.19
C GLY A 210 3.73 1.38 17.35
N GLN A 211 3.38 0.11 17.07
CA GLN A 211 3.21 -0.93 18.11
C GLN A 211 4.54 -1.32 18.77
N GLN A 212 5.66 -1.09 18.10
CA GLN A 212 7.00 -1.43 18.55
C GLN A 212 7.89 -0.20 18.76
N ALA A 213 7.31 1.00 18.70
CA ALA A 213 8.03 2.25 18.88
C ALA A 213 8.31 2.51 20.37
N ASP A 214 9.45 3.12 20.67
CA ASP A 214 9.79 3.59 22.01
C ASP A 214 9.06 4.90 22.35
N LEU A 215 8.68 5.67 21.32
CA LEU A 215 7.78 6.82 21.43
C LEU A 215 6.83 6.87 20.24
N TRP A 216 5.52 6.86 20.52
CA TRP A 216 4.47 7.06 19.53
C TRP A 216 3.73 8.38 19.80
N LEU A 217 3.58 9.20 18.76
CA LEU A 217 3.00 10.54 18.82
C LEU A 217 1.77 10.61 17.89
N PRO A 218 0.54 10.64 18.45
CA PRO A 218 -0.71 10.63 17.68
C PRO A 218 -1.06 12.02 17.15
N VAL A 219 -0.26 12.54 16.23
CA VAL A 219 -0.46 13.87 15.65
C VAL A 219 -1.81 13.99 14.94
N ARG A 220 -2.51 15.11 15.10
CA ARG A 220 -3.68 15.47 14.28
C ARG A 220 -3.28 15.49 12.79
N PRO A 221 -3.99 14.78 11.90
CA PRO A 221 -3.69 14.82 10.47
C PRO A 221 -3.63 16.25 9.93
N GLY A 222 -2.51 16.61 9.29
CA GLY A 222 -2.27 17.94 8.72
C GLY A 222 -1.66 18.96 9.69
N ALA A 223 -1.39 18.59 10.95
CA ALA A 223 -0.76 19.47 11.95
C ALA A 223 0.75 19.23 12.13
N ASP A 224 1.36 18.39 11.28
CA ASP A 224 2.76 17.99 11.36
C ASP A 224 3.74 19.17 11.34
N ALA A 225 3.45 20.21 10.53
CA ALA A 225 4.29 21.41 10.47
C ALA A 225 4.33 22.14 11.82
N ALA A 226 3.20 22.20 12.55
CA ALA A 226 3.16 22.84 13.87
C ALA A 226 4.05 22.10 14.88
N LEU A 227 4.08 20.76 14.81
CA LEU A 227 4.97 19.95 15.64
C LEU A 227 6.45 20.23 15.32
N ALA A 228 6.80 20.29 14.03
CA ALA A 228 8.17 20.60 13.60
C ALA A 228 8.60 22.04 14.00
N LEU A 229 7.72 23.03 13.84
CA LEU A 229 7.99 24.43 14.22
C LEU A 229 8.15 24.59 15.74
N GLY A 230 7.41 23.82 16.54
CA GLY A 230 7.63 23.74 17.99
C GLY A 230 9.03 23.24 18.36
N ALA A 231 9.52 22.20 17.69
CA ALA A 231 10.88 21.70 17.90
C ALA A 231 11.94 22.69 17.41
N ILE A 232 11.74 23.34 16.26
CA ILE A 232 12.62 24.42 15.77
C ILE A 232 12.73 25.54 16.79
N ARG A 233 11.60 26.02 17.32
CA ARG A 233 11.56 27.02 18.39
C ARG A 233 12.38 26.56 19.60
N HIS A 234 12.18 25.32 20.03
CA HIS A 234 12.89 24.77 21.19
C HIS A 234 14.41 24.75 20.98
N LEU A 235 14.88 24.26 19.83
CA LEU A 235 16.31 24.21 19.51
C LEU A 235 16.95 25.61 19.49
N ILE A 236 16.27 26.59 18.87
CA ILE A 236 16.76 27.97 18.79
C ILE A 236 16.79 28.63 20.17
N ALA A 237 15.71 28.50 20.96
CA ALA A 237 15.60 29.12 22.27
C ALA A 237 16.60 28.55 23.29
N THR A 238 16.94 27.26 23.17
CA THR A 238 17.90 26.57 24.05
C THR A 238 19.32 26.53 23.51
N GLN A 239 19.54 27.04 22.28
CA GLN A 239 20.82 26.97 21.56
C GLN A 239 21.39 25.53 21.47
N SER A 240 20.51 24.55 21.30
CA SER A 240 20.86 23.12 21.28
C SER A 240 20.93 22.51 19.88
N PHE A 241 20.87 23.34 18.83
CA PHE A 241 21.13 22.94 17.45
C PHE A 241 22.64 22.76 17.16
N ASP A 242 22.99 22.14 16.03
CA ASP A 242 24.39 22.06 15.57
C ASP A 242 24.85 23.44 15.06
N GLU A 243 25.40 24.24 15.97
CA GLU A 243 25.79 25.61 15.66
C GLU A 243 26.82 25.70 14.53
N ALA A 244 27.82 24.81 14.53
CA ALA A 244 28.88 24.81 13.52
C ALA A 244 28.33 24.51 12.12
N PHE A 245 27.43 23.53 12.02
CA PHE A 245 26.75 23.23 10.77
C PHE A 245 25.83 24.37 10.34
N VAL A 246 24.99 24.89 11.24
CA VAL A 246 24.03 25.96 10.92
C VAL A 246 24.75 27.22 10.40
N ARG A 247 25.83 27.60 11.05
CA ARG A 247 26.69 28.73 10.70
C ARG A 247 27.42 28.60 9.37
N THR A 248 27.86 27.39 9.03
CA THR A 248 28.73 27.17 7.86
C THR A 248 27.95 26.75 6.62
N TRP A 249 26.95 25.88 6.81
CA TRP A 249 26.33 25.08 5.75
C TRP A 249 24.87 25.42 5.50
N THR A 250 24.28 26.34 6.26
CA THR A 250 22.94 26.87 6.01
C THR A 250 23.01 28.35 5.64
N ASN A 251 21.92 28.90 5.11
CA ASN A 251 21.82 30.34 4.87
C ASN A 251 21.43 31.15 6.13
N ALA A 252 21.47 30.55 7.33
CA ALA A 252 21.22 31.22 8.61
C ALA A 252 21.95 32.56 8.81
N PRO A 253 23.24 32.73 8.42
CA PRO A 253 23.96 34.00 8.61
C PRO A 253 23.64 35.06 7.55
N LEU A 254 23.00 34.69 6.44
CA LEU A 254 22.71 35.64 5.36
C LEU A 254 21.69 36.68 5.85
N LEU A 255 21.81 37.90 5.35
CA LEU A 255 20.92 39.00 5.67
C LEU A 255 19.70 38.99 4.74
N VAL A 256 18.52 39.12 5.33
CA VAL A 256 17.25 39.39 4.64
C VAL A 256 16.88 40.85 4.83
N ASP A 257 16.52 41.53 3.75
CA ASP A 257 15.91 42.86 3.78
C ASP A 257 14.47 42.73 4.31
N LEU A 258 14.18 43.39 5.43
CA LEU A 258 12.90 43.33 6.12
C LEU A 258 11.78 44.11 5.42
N ASP A 259 12.11 44.93 4.43
CA ASP A 259 11.15 45.71 3.66
C ASP A 259 10.75 44.97 2.37
N THR A 260 11.64 44.14 1.81
CA THR A 260 11.40 43.42 0.55
C THR A 260 11.23 41.91 0.68
N ASP A 261 11.57 41.33 1.85
CA ASP A 261 11.62 39.87 2.06
C ASP A 261 12.54 39.15 1.06
N ARG A 262 13.64 39.81 0.67
CA ARG A 262 14.67 39.25 -0.22
C ARG A 262 16.00 39.18 0.49
N LEU A 263 16.82 38.20 0.13
CA LEU A 263 18.19 38.12 0.65
C LEU A 263 19.00 39.29 0.08
N LEU A 264 19.70 40.03 0.93
CA LEU A 264 20.54 41.14 0.48
C LEU A 264 21.68 40.62 -0.40
N ARG A 265 21.91 41.29 -1.52
CA ARG A 265 23.03 41.05 -2.44
C ARG A 265 24.11 42.10 -2.26
N ALA A 266 25.36 41.71 -2.46
CA ALA A 266 26.50 42.61 -2.24
C ALA A 266 26.50 43.81 -3.21
N ASP A 267 26.03 43.61 -4.44
CA ASP A 267 25.89 44.66 -5.46
C ASP A 267 24.78 45.67 -5.15
N GLU A 268 23.87 45.37 -4.23
CA GLU A 268 22.88 46.33 -3.72
C GLU A 268 23.51 47.31 -2.70
N LEU A 269 24.58 46.90 -2.03
CA LEU A 269 25.25 47.70 -0.99
C LEU A 269 26.55 48.37 -1.49
N TRP A 270 27.28 47.77 -2.42
CA TRP A 270 28.62 48.22 -2.82
C TRP A 270 28.87 48.13 -4.34
N ASP A 271 29.51 49.17 -4.91
CA ASP A 271 29.84 49.23 -6.35
C ASP A 271 31.12 48.44 -6.71
N GLU A 272 32.17 48.47 -5.87
CA GLU A 272 33.49 47.87 -6.16
C GLU A 272 33.69 46.47 -5.56
N GLN A 273 32.85 46.07 -4.58
CA GLN A 273 32.91 44.78 -3.89
C GLN A 273 31.73 43.85 -4.22
N GLY A 274 30.80 44.33 -5.06
CA GLY A 274 29.61 43.62 -5.51
C GLY A 274 29.86 42.79 -6.76
N GLU A 275 30.68 41.74 -6.67
CA GLU A 275 30.66 40.72 -7.73
C GLU A 275 29.26 40.11 -7.82
N GLY A 276 28.69 40.08 -9.02
CA GLY A 276 27.32 39.63 -9.25
C GLY A 276 27.10 38.21 -8.71
N GLY A 277 26.17 38.06 -7.77
CA GLY A 277 25.83 36.78 -7.15
C GLY A 277 26.35 36.57 -5.72
N HIS A 278 27.12 37.51 -5.15
CA HIS A 278 27.46 37.49 -3.73
C HIS A 278 26.29 37.95 -2.84
N PHE A 279 26.16 37.30 -1.68
CA PHE A 279 25.19 37.65 -0.63
C PHE A 279 25.84 38.53 0.43
N VAL A 280 25.08 38.89 1.46
CA VAL A 280 25.58 39.71 2.57
C VAL A 280 25.43 38.96 3.89
N VAL A 281 26.47 39.04 4.74
CA VAL A 281 26.48 38.55 6.13
C VAL A 281 26.86 39.69 7.07
N ARG A 282 26.61 39.52 8.38
CA ARG A 282 27.06 40.46 9.40
C ARG A 282 28.27 39.92 10.17
N ALA A 283 29.33 40.70 10.25
CA ALA A 283 30.51 40.38 11.05
C ALA A 283 30.32 40.69 12.54
N HIS A 284 31.21 40.17 13.39
CA HIS A 284 31.17 40.40 14.85
C HIS A 284 31.33 41.87 15.26
N ASP A 285 32.07 42.66 14.48
CA ASP A 285 32.21 44.11 14.66
C ASP A 285 30.93 44.90 14.29
N GLY A 286 29.91 44.19 13.78
CA GLY A 286 28.62 44.73 13.40
C GLY A 286 28.51 45.18 11.94
N THR A 287 29.60 45.12 11.18
CA THR A 287 29.63 45.54 9.77
C THR A 287 29.03 44.49 8.83
N PRO A 288 28.18 44.87 7.86
CA PRO A 288 27.82 43.99 6.75
C PRO A 288 29.04 43.71 5.88
N ARG A 289 29.18 42.48 5.38
CA ARG A 289 30.27 42.06 4.49
C ARG A 289 29.76 41.19 3.34
N PRO A 290 30.39 41.25 2.16
CA PRO A 290 30.10 40.31 1.07
C PRO A 290 30.34 38.86 1.49
N PHE A 291 29.53 37.96 0.94
CA PHE A 291 29.60 36.52 1.16
C PHE A 291 29.57 35.80 -0.18
N ASP A 292 30.67 35.11 -0.49
CA ASP A 292 30.76 34.22 -1.64
C ASP A 292 30.17 32.84 -1.30
N PRO A 293 29.07 32.42 -1.95
CA PRO A 293 28.48 31.10 -1.74
C PRO A 293 29.40 29.93 -2.19
N ALA A 294 30.41 30.16 -3.02
CA ALA A 294 31.38 29.16 -3.45
C ALA A 294 32.50 28.89 -2.43
N SER A 295 32.73 29.81 -1.48
CA SER A 295 33.75 29.70 -0.45
C SER A 295 33.31 28.82 0.73
N ARG A 296 34.28 28.28 1.48
CA ARG A 296 34.03 27.77 2.84
C ARG A 296 34.04 28.99 3.76
N ASN A 297 32.90 29.35 4.30
CA ASN A 297 32.76 30.51 5.20
C ASN A 297 33.80 30.45 6.33
N ASP A 298 34.27 31.60 6.83
CA ASP A 298 34.93 31.71 8.14
C ASP A 298 33.84 31.62 9.23
N PRO A 299 33.68 30.47 9.91
CA PRO A 299 32.56 30.28 10.82
C PRO A 299 32.58 31.29 11.97
N ASP A 300 33.78 31.62 12.46
CA ASP A 300 34.00 32.44 13.65
C ASP A 300 33.93 33.94 13.36
N GLY A 301 33.80 34.33 12.08
CA GLY A 301 33.72 35.71 11.63
C GLY A 301 32.30 36.28 11.50
N VAL A 302 31.25 35.44 11.53
CA VAL A 302 29.86 35.83 11.20
C VAL A 302 28.90 35.73 12.38
N VAL A 303 27.86 36.56 12.40
CA VAL A 303 26.83 36.56 13.45
C VAL A 303 25.59 35.81 12.99
N LEU A 304 25.14 34.84 13.80
CA LEU A 304 23.95 34.04 13.49
C LEU A 304 22.63 34.76 13.78
N ARG A 305 22.54 35.56 14.85
CA ARG A 305 21.33 36.28 15.24
C ARG A 305 21.60 37.77 15.36
N ALA A 306 21.11 38.53 14.40
CA ALA A 306 21.16 39.99 14.44
C ALA A 306 20.01 40.60 13.66
N GLU A 307 19.65 41.81 14.03
CA GLU A 307 18.88 42.76 13.23
C GLU A 307 19.59 44.11 13.28
N GLY A 308 19.38 44.95 12.26
CA GLY A 308 20.05 46.23 12.17
C GLY A 308 19.70 46.99 10.91
N GLU A 309 20.50 48.01 10.63
CA GLU A 309 20.35 48.88 9.47
C GLU A 309 21.68 49.01 8.73
N CYS A 310 21.62 49.08 7.41
CA CYS A 310 22.76 49.41 6.56
C CYS A 310 22.35 50.42 5.47
N LEU A 311 23.32 51.04 4.81
CA LEU A 311 23.07 51.91 3.66
C LEU A 311 23.25 51.10 2.37
N ASP A 312 22.32 51.27 1.43
CA ASP A 312 22.50 50.79 0.05
C ASP A 312 23.50 51.66 -0.72
N ARG A 313 23.92 51.21 -1.92
CA ARG A 313 24.87 51.94 -2.76
C ARG A 313 24.43 53.36 -3.15
N HIS A 314 23.14 53.67 -2.99
CA HIS A 314 22.56 54.99 -3.26
C HIS A 314 22.38 55.82 -1.99
N GLY A 315 22.82 55.32 -0.83
CA GLY A 315 22.72 55.99 0.46
C GLY A 315 21.35 55.87 1.13
N HIS A 316 20.47 54.98 0.67
CA HIS A 316 19.19 54.73 1.36
C HIS A 316 19.37 53.70 2.49
N THR A 317 18.71 53.93 3.62
CA THR A 317 18.69 52.98 4.73
C THR A 317 17.88 51.73 4.39
N ARG A 318 18.47 50.56 4.65
CA ARG A 318 17.85 49.23 4.56
C ARG A 318 17.82 48.59 5.93
N ARG A 319 16.66 48.07 6.33
CA ARG A 319 16.53 47.29 7.57
C ARG A 319 16.76 45.82 7.26
N TYR A 320 17.57 45.15 8.06
CA TYR A 320 17.88 43.75 7.84
C TYR A 320 17.76 42.91 9.10
N ALA A 321 17.59 41.60 8.90
CA ALA A 321 17.84 40.59 9.92
C ALA A 321 18.68 39.46 9.34
N THR A 322 19.40 38.70 10.17
CA THR A 322 19.92 37.40 9.75
C THR A 322 18.75 36.42 9.57
N VAL A 323 18.88 35.47 8.65
CA VAL A 323 17.85 34.43 8.42
C VAL A 323 17.48 33.68 9.70
N LEU A 324 18.46 33.33 10.55
CA LEU A 324 18.14 32.64 11.81
C LEU A 324 17.41 33.54 12.81
N HIS A 325 17.67 34.86 12.81
CA HIS A 325 16.90 35.79 13.63
C HIS A 325 15.46 35.92 13.13
N ALA A 326 15.26 36.01 11.81
CA ALA A 326 13.93 36.01 11.20
C ALA A 326 13.17 34.71 11.53
N LEU A 327 13.83 33.54 11.43
CA LEU A 327 13.25 32.26 11.81
C LEU A 327 12.90 32.22 13.30
N ALA A 328 13.79 32.70 14.19
CA ALA A 328 13.56 32.73 15.63
C ALA A 328 12.30 33.54 15.98
N ARG A 329 12.12 34.71 15.36
CA ARG A 329 10.92 35.55 15.50
C ARG A 329 9.68 34.84 14.93
N HIS A 330 9.80 34.19 13.77
CA HIS A 330 8.70 33.47 13.14
C HIS A 330 8.16 32.32 14.02
N VAL A 331 9.05 31.57 14.67
CA VAL A 331 8.67 30.39 15.46
C VAL A 331 8.33 30.69 16.92
N GLU A 332 8.49 31.94 17.39
CA GLU A 332 8.31 32.33 18.79
C GLU A 332 6.94 31.91 19.35
N ALA A 333 5.89 32.04 18.52
CA ALA A 333 4.51 31.73 18.87
C ALA A 333 4.24 30.23 19.09
N TYR A 334 5.08 29.32 18.59
CA TYR A 334 4.89 27.87 18.69
C TYR A 334 5.34 27.33 20.05
N THR A 335 4.79 27.86 21.14
CA THR A 335 5.05 27.34 22.50
C THR A 335 4.55 25.89 22.64
N PRO A 336 5.08 25.09 23.59
CA PRO A 336 4.60 23.74 23.82
C PRO A 336 3.07 23.63 23.98
N GLU A 337 2.45 24.58 24.68
CA GLU A 337 1.00 24.65 24.87
C GLU A 337 0.26 24.97 23.56
N HIS A 338 0.80 25.89 22.76
CA HIS A 338 0.20 26.21 21.46
C HIS A 338 0.27 25.02 20.51
N VAL A 339 1.43 24.36 20.44
CA VAL A 339 1.67 23.19 19.59
C VAL A 339 0.78 22.04 20.02
N ALA A 340 0.71 21.73 21.32
CA ALA A 340 -0.19 20.72 21.87
C ALA A 340 -1.66 20.94 21.44
N ARG A 341 -2.13 22.20 21.47
CA ARG A 341 -3.48 22.55 20.99
C ARG A 341 -3.66 22.32 19.49
N LEU A 342 -2.66 22.65 18.66
CA LEU A 342 -2.72 22.47 17.21
C LEU A 342 -2.61 21.00 16.79
N THR A 343 -1.86 20.18 17.53
CA THR A 343 -1.58 18.78 17.17
C THR A 343 -2.49 17.79 17.89
N TRP A 344 -3.26 18.24 18.89
CA TRP A 344 -4.04 17.41 19.82
C TRP A 344 -3.20 16.43 20.65
N MET A 345 -1.90 16.69 20.76
CA MET A 345 -1.00 15.96 21.63
C MET A 345 -0.97 16.60 23.02
N THR A 346 -0.50 15.86 24.03
CA THR A 346 -0.25 16.48 25.33
C THR A 346 1.01 17.34 25.28
N ARG A 347 1.12 18.28 26.21
CA ARG A 347 2.32 19.11 26.37
C ARG A 347 3.57 18.24 26.56
N GLU A 348 3.47 17.20 27.39
CA GLU A 348 4.56 16.29 27.71
C GLU A 348 5.03 15.54 26.45
N GLN A 349 4.11 15.11 25.59
CA GLN A 349 4.46 14.48 24.32
C GLN A 349 5.22 15.44 23.39
N VAL A 350 4.85 16.72 23.36
CA VAL A 350 5.56 17.76 22.59
C VAL A 350 6.95 17.99 23.17
N GLU A 351 7.10 18.06 24.50
CA GLU A 351 8.40 18.23 25.15
C GLU A 351 9.31 17.01 24.93
N GLN A 352 8.77 15.79 25.03
CA GLN A 352 9.47 14.54 24.70
C GLN A 352 9.94 14.51 23.25
N PHE A 353 9.12 15.02 22.31
CA PHE A 353 9.48 15.14 20.91
C PHE A 353 10.63 16.15 20.71
N ASN A 354 10.53 17.34 21.30
CA ASN A 354 11.56 18.38 21.18
C ASN A 354 12.93 17.90 21.68
N ALA A 355 12.94 17.15 22.79
CA ALA A 355 14.16 16.60 23.37
C ALA A 355 14.92 15.63 22.46
N LEU A 356 14.26 15.03 21.45
CA LEU A 356 14.89 14.09 20.52
C LEU A 356 15.95 14.72 19.62
N PHE A 357 15.92 16.04 19.42
CA PHE A 357 16.73 16.73 18.43
C PHE A 357 17.86 17.57 19.05
N MET A 358 17.91 17.66 20.38
CA MET A 358 18.89 18.45 21.10
C MET A 358 20.29 17.86 20.97
N HIS A 359 21.30 18.72 20.90
CA HIS A 359 22.72 18.37 20.92
C HIS A 359 23.18 17.50 19.74
N ALA A 360 22.61 17.75 18.55
CA ALA A 360 23.03 17.15 17.28
C ALA A 360 23.15 15.60 17.30
N PRO A 361 22.04 14.89 17.55
CA PRO A 361 22.06 13.43 17.66
C PRO A 361 22.33 12.76 16.30
N ARG A 362 22.81 11.51 16.35
CA ARG A 362 22.87 10.60 15.18
C ARG A 362 21.45 10.20 14.78
N LEU A 363 20.80 11.09 14.05
CA LEU A 363 19.39 11.09 13.74
C LEU A 363 19.14 10.70 12.29
N ALA A 364 18.60 9.50 12.10
CA ALA A 364 18.04 9.09 10.83
C ALA A 364 16.52 9.29 10.85
N TYR A 365 15.95 9.82 9.77
CA TYR A 365 14.50 9.87 9.66
C TYR A 365 13.99 9.54 8.27
N HIS A 366 12.70 9.28 8.19
CA HIS A 366 12.01 9.11 6.95
C HIS A 366 10.59 9.68 7.05
N ALA A 367 10.30 10.67 6.21
CA ALA A 367 8.95 11.19 5.97
C ALA A 367 8.40 10.62 4.65
N TRP A 368 7.09 10.41 4.57
CA TRP A 368 6.42 9.89 3.37
C TRP A 368 5.06 10.56 3.18
N THR A 369 4.20 9.99 2.33
CA THR A 369 2.86 10.50 2.02
C THR A 369 1.95 10.77 3.23
N GLY A 370 2.30 10.34 4.44
CA GLY A 370 1.53 10.65 5.65
C GLY A 370 1.55 12.12 6.05
N VAL A 371 2.61 12.86 5.69
CA VAL A 371 2.73 14.31 5.94
C VAL A 371 2.35 15.16 4.72
N GLY A 372 1.83 14.52 3.67
CA GLY A 372 1.35 15.16 2.44
C GLY A 372 -0.12 14.87 2.17
N GLN A 373 -0.55 15.00 0.91
CA GLN A 373 -1.96 14.81 0.50
C GLN A 373 -2.95 15.74 1.22
N HIS A 374 -2.52 16.97 1.50
CA HIS A 374 -3.34 18.08 1.97
C HIS A 374 -2.81 19.41 1.38
N THR A 375 -3.51 20.51 1.65
CA THR A 375 -3.28 21.82 1.01
C THR A 375 -2.07 22.60 1.49
N ASN A 376 -1.29 22.05 2.43
CA ASN A 376 -0.11 22.69 3.01
C ASN A 376 1.11 21.74 3.02
N ALA A 377 1.11 20.74 2.13
CA ALA A 377 2.11 19.68 2.11
C ALA A 377 3.53 20.22 1.91
N THR A 378 3.71 21.26 1.08
CA THR A 378 5.02 21.84 0.80
C THR A 378 5.63 22.49 2.04
N GLN A 379 4.84 23.29 2.76
CA GLN A 379 5.31 23.95 3.98
C GLN A 379 5.51 22.97 5.14
N THR A 380 4.71 21.90 5.22
CA THR A 380 4.96 20.80 6.17
C THR A 380 6.31 20.13 5.94
N GLU A 381 6.60 19.71 4.71
CA GLU A 381 7.88 19.09 4.36
C GLU A 381 9.05 20.07 4.56
N ARG A 382 8.85 21.36 4.27
CA ARG A 382 9.83 22.43 4.57
C ARG A 382 10.10 22.54 6.07
N ALA A 383 9.08 22.49 6.93
CA ALA A 383 9.26 22.55 8.37
C ALA A 383 10.05 21.34 8.90
N ILE A 384 9.75 20.14 8.40
CA ILE A 384 10.48 18.91 8.74
C ILE A 384 11.94 18.99 8.24
N ALA A 385 12.16 19.42 7.00
CA ALA A 385 13.48 19.59 6.41
C ALA A 385 14.32 20.63 7.18
N THR A 386 13.72 21.75 7.58
CA THR A 386 14.37 22.80 8.39
C THR A 386 14.72 22.28 9.77
N LEU A 387 13.82 21.57 10.45
CA LEU A 387 14.12 20.92 11.73
C LEU A 387 15.33 19.97 11.59
N TYR A 388 15.34 19.16 10.55
CA TYR A 388 16.44 18.25 10.29
C TYR A 388 17.76 18.97 9.98
N ALA A 389 17.72 20.07 9.23
CA ALA A 389 18.91 20.87 8.93
C ALA A 389 19.55 21.44 10.21
N LEU A 390 18.75 21.83 11.21
CA LEU A 390 19.25 22.36 12.48
C LEU A 390 20.00 21.30 13.31
N THR A 391 19.80 20.00 13.07
CA THR A 391 20.57 18.96 13.77
C THR A 391 21.91 18.67 13.11
N GLY A 392 22.17 19.19 11.91
CA GLY A 392 23.39 18.92 11.14
C GLY A 392 23.57 17.46 10.72
N ALA A 393 22.53 16.63 10.78
CA ALA A 393 22.66 15.18 10.53
C ALA A 393 22.68 14.81 9.03
N CYS A 394 22.47 15.76 8.11
CA CYS A 394 22.43 15.47 6.68
C CYS A 394 23.78 15.00 6.12
N ASP A 395 23.77 13.89 5.38
CA ASP A 395 24.96 13.25 4.80
C ASP A 395 26.08 12.92 5.81
N ARG A 396 25.72 12.72 7.08
CA ARG A 396 26.61 12.29 8.17
C ARG A 396 26.26 10.89 8.70
N GLU A 397 27.20 10.26 9.41
CA GLU A 397 27.01 8.93 9.99
C GLU A 397 25.80 8.88 10.95
N GLY A 398 24.96 7.85 10.81
CA GLY A 398 23.74 7.72 11.60
C GLY A 398 22.64 8.74 11.24
N GLY A 399 22.93 9.61 10.27
CA GLY A 399 22.00 10.55 9.66
C GLY A 399 21.27 9.98 8.44
N ASN A 400 20.98 10.84 7.47
CA ASN A 400 20.47 10.45 6.15
C ASN A 400 21.59 10.65 5.12
N LEU A 401 22.03 9.56 4.50
CA LEU A 401 23.15 9.53 3.57
C LEU A 401 22.67 9.66 2.13
N TRP A 402 23.35 10.49 1.36
CA TRP A 402 23.16 10.50 -0.09
C TRP A 402 24.04 9.45 -0.74
N THR A 403 23.45 8.33 -1.10
CA THR A 403 24.16 7.22 -1.73
C THR A 403 24.75 7.61 -3.09
N SER A 404 25.86 6.99 -3.46
CA SER A 404 26.53 7.13 -4.75
C SER A 404 26.15 5.94 -5.64
N PRO A 405 25.19 6.04 -6.57
CA PRO A 405 24.89 4.96 -7.51
C PRO A 405 26.00 4.82 -8.56
N PRO A 406 26.17 3.63 -9.17
CA PRO A 406 27.10 3.43 -10.26
C PRO A 406 26.64 4.20 -11.51
N PRO A 407 27.55 4.63 -12.39
CA PRO A 407 27.19 5.44 -13.56
C PRO A 407 26.40 4.60 -14.58
N TYR A 408 25.30 5.15 -15.08
CA TYR A 408 24.55 4.62 -16.22
C TYR A 408 24.00 5.78 -17.05
N ARG A 409 23.70 5.53 -18.33
CA ARG A 409 23.12 6.56 -19.19
C ARG A 409 21.60 6.63 -19.01
N THR A 410 21.09 7.83 -18.76
CA THR A 410 19.65 8.11 -18.75
C THR A 410 19.13 8.10 -20.18
N VAL A 411 17.96 7.49 -20.41
CA VAL A 411 17.37 7.36 -21.77
C VAL A 411 16.15 8.25 -21.96
N ASN A 412 15.67 8.92 -20.91
CA ASN A 412 14.45 9.69 -20.95
C ASN A 412 14.65 11.19 -20.74
N ASP A 413 15.83 11.76 -20.52
CA ASP A 413 16.00 13.17 -20.07
C ASP A 413 15.00 14.19 -20.65
N TYR A 414 14.29 14.90 -19.77
CA TYR A 414 13.19 15.80 -20.16
C TYR A 414 13.66 17.03 -20.93
N ALA A 415 14.82 17.59 -20.56
CA ALA A 415 15.35 18.80 -21.17
C ALA A 415 16.01 18.51 -22.52
N GLU A 416 16.60 17.32 -22.68
CA GLU A 416 17.22 16.86 -23.91
C GLU A 416 16.18 16.46 -24.96
N LEU A 417 15.13 15.72 -24.55
CA LEU A 417 14.17 15.12 -25.49
C LEU A 417 12.98 16.02 -25.85
N LEU A 418 12.65 17.04 -25.05
CA LEU A 418 11.50 17.92 -25.31
C LEU A 418 11.94 19.39 -25.47
N PRO A 419 11.68 20.03 -26.63
CA PRO A 419 12.06 21.42 -26.88
C PRO A 419 11.48 22.41 -25.87
N PRO A 420 12.17 23.52 -25.56
CA PRO A 420 11.69 24.54 -24.63
C PRO A 420 10.28 25.05 -24.93
N GLU A 421 9.92 25.28 -26.19
CA GLU A 421 8.58 25.75 -26.55
C GLU A 421 7.47 24.74 -26.21
N GLN A 422 7.77 23.43 -26.28
CA GLN A 422 6.82 22.40 -25.87
C GLN A 422 6.74 22.28 -24.35
N ARG A 423 7.87 22.36 -23.65
CA ARG A 423 7.90 22.35 -22.17
C ARG A 423 7.08 23.48 -21.57
N ALA A 424 7.12 24.67 -22.17
CA ALA A 424 6.33 25.83 -21.74
C ALA A 424 4.80 25.60 -21.85
N ARG A 425 4.35 24.59 -22.61
CA ARG A 425 2.92 24.26 -22.77
C ARG A 425 2.41 23.23 -21.75
N ALA A 426 3.24 22.75 -20.82
CA ALA A 426 2.82 21.76 -19.83
C ALA A 426 1.62 22.28 -19.01
N LEU A 427 0.55 21.49 -18.93
CA LEU A 427 -0.65 21.89 -18.17
C LEU A 427 -0.31 22.17 -16.70
N GLY A 428 -0.81 23.30 -16.20
CA GLY A 428 -0.62 23.73 -14.81
C GLY A 428 0.71 24.44 -14.51
N LEU A 429 1.60 24.63 -15.49
CA LEU A 429 2.90 25.27 -15.27
C LEU A 429 2.81 26.71 -14.76
N ASP A 430 1.89 27.51 -15.30
CA ASP A 430 1.69 28.90 -14.89
C ASP A 430 1.20 29.01 -13.43
N GLU A 431 0.41 28.04 -12.98
CA GLU A 431 -0.12 27.99 -11.62
C GLU A 431 0.86 27.34 -10.63
N LEU A 432 1.69 26.40 -11.10
CA LEU A 432 2.65 25.64 -10.29
C LEU A 432 4.07 25.78 -10.86
N PRO A 433 4.66 26.99 -10.91
CA PRO A 433 5.94 27.26 -11.59
C PRO A 433 7.16 26.59 -10.92
N LEU A 434 7.02 26.22 -9.65
CA LEU A 434 8.00 25.40 -8.92
C LEU A 434 7.57 23.94 -8.78
N GLY A 435 6.39 23.58 -9.27
CA GLY A 435 5.74 22.29 -9.05
C GLY A 435 6.06 21.22 -10.09
N PRO A 436 5.29 20.11 -10.09
CA PRO A 436 5.48 18.98 -11.00
C PRO A 436 5.57 19.35 -12.50
N PRO A 437 4.79 20.33 -13.03
CA PRO A 437 4.84 20.64 -14.46
C PRO A 437 6.22 21.10 -14.95
N ARG A 438 7.03 21.73 -14.08
CA ARG A 438 8.42 22.12 -14.40
C ARG A 438 9.31 20.93 -14.76
N LEU A 439 9.00 19.74 -14.23
CA LEU A 439 9.71 18.49 -14.49
C LEU A 439 9.00 17.61 -15.55
N GLY A 440 7.99 18.16 -16.23
CA GLY A 440 7.25 17.47 -17.27
C GLY A 440 6.13 16.57 -16.74
N TRP A 441 5.62 16.84 -15.53
CA TRP A 441 4.50 16.09 -14.97
C TRP A 441 3.29 16.98 -14.66
N ILE A 442 2.15 16.68 -15.26
CA ILE A 442 0.90 17.42 -15.04
C ILE A 442 0.07 16.78 -13.91
N THR A 443 -1.02 17.43 -13.48
CA THR A 443 -1.96 16.87 -12.48
C THR A 443 -3.28 16.38 -13.11
N ALA A 444 -3.99 15.50 -12.41
CA ALA A 444 -5.27 14.96 -12.88
C ALA A 444 -6.34 16.05 -13.00
N ARG A 445 -6.29 17.06 -12.12
CA ARG A 445 -7.15 18.25 -12.18
C ARG A 445 -6.92 19.06 -13.44
N ASP A 446 -5.66 19.36 -13.75
CA ASP A 446 -5.33 20.19 -14.92
C ASP A 446 -5.64 19.45 -16.22
N LEU A 447 -5.43 18.12 -16.26
CA LEU A 447 -5.90 17.28 -17.37
C LEU A 447 -7.42 17.33 -17.52
N ALA A 448 -8.17 17.18 -16.42
CA ALA A 448 -9.62 17.22 -16.46
C ALA A 448 -10.16 18.55 -16.98
N ARG A 449 -9.59 19.68 -16.53
CA ARG A 449 -9.91 21.03 -17.03
C ARG A 449 -9.62 21.16 -18.51
N ALA A 450 -8.45 20.71 -18.96
CA ALA A 450 -8.07 20.79 -20.37
C ALA A 450 -8.99 19.94 -21.29
N VAL A 451 -9.48 18.79 -20.82
CA VAL A 451 -10.40 17.94 -21.60
C VAL A 451 -11.83 18.48 -21.59
N LEU A 452 -12.35 18.85 -20.42
CA LEU A 452 -13.74 19.23 -20.23
C LEU A 452 -14.01 20.67 -20.66
N ASP A 453 -13.13 21.59 -20.29
CA ASP A 453 -13.34 23.03 -20.44
C ASP A 453 -12.50 23.62 -21.59
N GLY A 454 -11.48 22.89 -22.06
CA GLY A 454 -10.60 23.34 -23.13
C GLY A 454 -9.57 24.39 -22.70
N ASP A 455 -9.31 24.52 -21.40
CA ASP A 455 -8.43 25.52 -20.80
C ASP A 455 -7.15 24.91 -20.20
N PRO A 456 -5.95 25.38 -20.57
CA PRO A 456 -5.64 26.47 -21.52
C PRO A 456 -5.80 26.08 -22.99
N TYR A 457 -5.91 24.78 -23.28
CA TYR A 457 -6.23 24.26 -24.61
C TYR A 457 -6.88 22.89 -24.48
N ARG A 458 -7.61 22.46 -25.53
CA ARG A 458 -8.34 21.18 -25.50
C ARG A 458 -7.42 19.97 -25.67
N VAL A 459 -7.35 19.13 -24.64
CA VAL A 459 -6.80 17.77 -24.75
C VAL A 459 -7.88 16.84 -25.29
N ARG A 460 -7.53 16.06 -26.31
CA ARG A 460 -8.47 15.25 -27.09
C ARG A 460 -8.23 13.76 -26.94
N THR A 461 -6.98 13.35 -26.77
CA THR A 461 -6.58 11.95 -26.72
C THR A 461 -5.84 11.64 -25.43
N LEU A 462 -6.12 10.48 -24.84
CA LEU A 462 -5.37 9.93 -23.71
C LEU A 462 -4.80 8.56 -24.06
N VAL A 463 -3.50 8.36 -23.84
CA VAL A 463 -2.89 7.02 -23.79
C VAL A 463 -2.42 6.76 -22.37
N SER A 464 -2.96 5.74 -21.73
CA SER A 464 -2.74 5.48 -20.31
C SER A 464 -2.14 4.10 -20.06
N PHE A 465 -1.17 4.02 -19.16
CA PHE A 465 -0.45 2.81 -18.78
C PHE A 465 -0.65 2.53 -17.28
N GLY A 466 -1.58 1.62 -16.97
CA GLY A 466 -1.87 1.13 -15.62
C GLY A 466 -2.52 2.15 -14.66
N THR A 467 -2.91 3.33 -15.15
CA THR A 467 -3.42 4.43 -14.30
C THR A 467 -4.93 4.33 -14.12
N ASN A 468 -5.39 3.98 -12.91
CA ASN A 468 -6.82 3.87 -12.59
C ASN A 468 -7.41 5.19 -12.03
N LEU A 469 -7.51 6.21 -12.89
CA LEU A 469 -7.90 7.59 -12.54
C LEU A 469 -9.23 7.70 -11.79
N VAL A 470 -10.22 6.87 -12.13
CA VAL A 470 -11.55 6.91 -11.49
C VAL A 470 -11.45 6.51 -10.01
N VAL A 471 -10.50 5.67 -9.63
CA VAL A 471 -10.39 5.12 -8.27
C VAL A 471 -9.29 5.80 -7.45
N THR A 472 -8.14 6.10 -8.07
CA THR A 472 -6.93 6.49 -7.33
C THR A 472 -6.69 7.98 -7.22
N GLN A 473 -7.46 8.81 -7.94
CA GLN A 473 -7.40 10.27 -7.89
C GLN A 473 -8.62 10.86 -7.15
N ALA A 474 -8.53 12.12 -6.74
CA ALA A 474 -9.68 12.87 -6.20
C ALA A 474 -10.76 13.05 -7.28
N ASP A 475 -12.01 13.23 -6.85
CA ASP A 475 -13.19 13.42 -7.69
C ASP A 475 -13.36 12.35 -8.79
N ALA A 476 -13.72 11.14 -8.33
CA ALA A 476 -14.00 9.99 -9.20
C ALA A 476 -15.04 10.30 -10.30
N ALA A 477 -16.05 11.12 -10.00
CA ALA A 477 -17.12 11.44 -10.93
C ALA A 477 -16.64 12.38 -12.05
N ARG A 478 -15.83 13.40 -11.72
CA ARG A 478 -15.21 14.25 -12.75
C ARG A 478 -14.23 13.47 -13.60
N ASN A 479 -13.41 12.61 -13.01
CA ASN A 479 -12.46 11.80 -13.78
C ASN A 479 -13.20 10.87 -14.76
N ARG A 480 -14.34 10.30 -14.36
CA ARG A 480 -15.20 9.54 -15.28
C ARG A 480 -15.74 10.42 -16.42
N ARG A 481 -16.27 11.62 -16.13
CA ARG A 481 -16.74 12.56 -17.16
C ARG A 481 -15.63 12.98 -18.13
N MET A 482 -14.43 13.24 -17.61
CA MET A 482 -13.24 13.56 -18.42
C MET A 482 -12.92 12.42 -19.37
N LEU A 483 -12.85 11.18 -18.88
CA LEU A 483 -12.64 10.01 -19.73
C LEU A 483 -13.75 9.89 -20.77
N ASP A 484 -15.00 10.12 -20.38
CA ASP A 484 -16.14 10.06 -21.29
C ASP A 484 -16.09 11.12 -22.41
N ALA A 485 -15.44 12.27 -22.17
CA ALA A 485 -15.36 13.41 -23.09
C ALA A 485 -14.19 13.40 -24.10
N LEU A 486 -13.22 12.49 -23.96
CA LEU A 486 -12.10 12.38 -24.89
C LEU A 486 -12.56 11.97 -26.30
N ASP A 487 -11.87 12.44 -27.33
CA ASP A 487 -12.10 12.01 -28.72
C ASP A 487 -11.54 10.59 -28.95
N TYR A 488 -10.48 10.20 -28.23
CA TYR A 488 -9.88 8.87 -28.28
C TYR A 488 -9.16 8.49 -26.96
N HIS A 489 -9.32 7.25 -26.48
CA HIS A 489 -8.68 6.75 -25.27
C HIS A 489 -8.15 5.33 -25.43
N VAL A 490 -6.86 5.15 -25.14
CA VAL A 490 -6.20 3.84 -25.07
C VAL A 490 -5.75 3.56 -23.63
N HIS A 491 -5.99 2.34 -23.16
CA HIS A 491 -5.60 1.91 -21.83
C HIS A 491 -4.81 0.60 -21.86
N VAL A 492 -3.58 0.63 -21.38
CA VAL A 492 -2.70 -0.53 -21.23
C VAL A 492 -2.78 -1.00 -19.78
N ASP A 493 -3.23 -2.23 -19.55
CA ASP A 493 -3.30 -2.79 -18.19
C ASP A 493 -3.20 -4.32 -18.20
N MET A 494 -2.95 -4.85 -17.01
CA MET A 494 -2.95 -6.27 -16.67
C MET A 494 -4.37 -6.83 -16.47
N PHE A 495 -5.32 -5.99 -16.07
CA PHE A 495 -6.70 -6.35 -15.74
C PHE A 495 -7.68 -5.27 -16.22
N MET A 496 -8.92 -5.66 -16.52
CA MET A 496 -9.99 -4.68 -16.78
C MET A 496 -10.34 -3.93 -15.49
N ASN A 497 -9.99 -2.64 -15.42
CA ASN A 497 -10.27 -1.77 -14.28
C ASN A 497 -11.30 -0.67 -14.66
N PRO A 498 -11.84 0.10 -13.70
CA PRO A 498 -12.85 1.11 -14.00
C PRO A 498 -12.42 2.13 -15.05
N THR A 499 -11.16 2.54 -15.12
CA THR A 499 -10.64 3.44 -16.17
C THR A 499 -10.53 2.74 -17.52
N ALA A 500 -10.09 1.48 -17.55
CA ALA A 500 -10.03 0.66 -18.76
C ALA A 500 -11.42 0.48 -19.38
N GLU A 501 -12.46 0.38 -18.55
CA GLU A 501 -13.86 0.32 -18.99
C GLU A 501 -14.36 1.57 -19.71
N GLN A 502 -13.58 2.65 -19.83
CA GLN A 502 -13.90 3.83 -20.66
C GLN A 502 -13.09 3.89 -21.95
N ALA A 503 -12.04 3.07 -22.09
CA ALA A 503 -11.16 3.14 -23.25
C ALA A 503 -11.85 2.67 -24.53
N ASP A 504 -11.42 3.20 -25.66
CA ASP A 504 -11.78 2.69 -26.99
C ASP A 504 -10.98 1.43 -27.30
N LEU A 505 -9.70 1.41 -26.90
CA LEU A 505 -8.81 0.25 -26.95
C LEU A 505 -8.26 -0.10 -25.57
N VAL A 506 -8.29 -1.39 -25.22
CA VAL A 506 -7.62 -1.94 -24.04
C VAL A 506 -6.54 -2.91 -24.48
N LEU A 507 -5.30 -2.69 -24.02
CA LEU A 507 -4.13 -3.49 -24.42
C LEU A 507 -3.58 -4.31 -23.25
N PRO A 508 -3.32 -5.62 -23.44
CA PRO A 508 -2.89 -6.51 -22.37
C PRO A 508 -1.40 -6.33 -22.00
N ALA A 509 -1.13 -6.02 -20.74
CA ALA A 509 0.22 -5.78 -20.22
C ALA A 509 0.79 -6.96 -19.39
N ASN A 510 2.11 -7.15 -19.46
CA ASN A 510 2.79 -8.18 -18.70
C ASN A 510 2.86 -7.92 -17.19
N LEU A 511 2.86 -9.02 -16.44
CA LEU A 511 3.33 -9.06 -15.05
C LEU A 511 4.86 -9.18 -14.98
N PRO A 512 5.49 -8.89 -13.83
CA PRO A 512 6.96 -8.89 -13.69
C PRO A 512 7.64 -10.19 -14.13
N TRP A 513 6.99 -11.33 -13.92
CA TRP A 513 7.53 -12.66 -14.20
C TRP A 513 7.49 -13.06 -15.69
N GLU A 514 6.79 -12.28 -16.53
CA GLU A 514 6.50 -12.62 -17.93
C GLU A 514 7.45 -11.94 -18.92
N ARG A 515 8.40 -11.12 -18.44
CA ARG A 515 9.31 -10.31 -19.27
C ARG A 515 10.69 -10.17 -18.64
N GLU A 516 11.69 -9.83 -19.46
CA GLU A 516 12.97 -9.35 -18.95
C GLU A 516 12.87 -7.89 -18.47
N ALA A 517 13.69 -7.52 -17.49
CA ALA A 517 13.75 -6.14 -16.99
C ALA A 517 15.11 -5.80 -16.37
N LEU A 518 15.75 -4.74 -16.88
CA LEU A 518 16.98 -4.19 -16.29
C LEU A 518 16.66 -3.34 -15.06
N LYS A 519 17.44 -3.53 -13.99
CA LYS A 519 17.43 -2.63 -12.84
C LYS A 519 18.84 -2.19 -12.46
N CYS A 520 19.09 -0.90 -12.58
CA CYS A 520 20.26 -0.23 -12.02
C CYS A 520 19.93 0.29 -10.62
N GLY A 521 20.46 -0.36 -9.58
CA GLY A 521 20.41 0.08 -8.19
C GLY A 521 19.09 -0.16 -7.44
N PHE A 522 19.22 -0.45 -6.13
CA PHE A 522 18.14 -0.63 -5.17
C PHE A 522 18.27 0.38 -4.02
N GLU A 523 17.18 1.06 -3.65
CA GLU A 523 17.21 2.30 -2.87
C GLU A 523 17.12 2.09 -1.34
N ILE A 524 18.05 1.33 -0.73
CA ILE A 524 18.03 1.08 0.72
C ILE A 524 19.36 1.31 1.44
N THR A 525 20.49 1.06 0.78
CA THR A 525 21.85 1.24 1.30
C THR A 525 22.80 1.57 0.16
N GLN A 526 24.02 1.99 0.49
CA GLN A 526 25.08 2.14 -0.51
C GLN A 526 25.31 0.85 -1.31
N ALA A 527 25.46 -0.29 -0.62
CA ALA A 527 25.63 -1.59 -1.29
C ALA A 527 24.45 -1.97 -2.19
N ALA A 528 23.23 -1.54 -1.85
CA ALA A 528 22.05 -1.81 -2.65
C ALA A 528 21.98 -0.95 -3.91
N VAL A 529 22.37 0.34 -3.87
CA VAL A 529 22.40 1.18 -5.08
C VAL A 529 23.49 0.75 -6.06
N GLU A 530 24.54 0.09 -5.58
CA GLU A 530 25.62 -0.51 -6.37
C GLU A 530 25.23 -1.81 -7.08
N HIS A 531 24.07 -2.40 -6.75
CA HIS A 531 23.62 -3.67 -7.32
C HIS A 531 22.85 -3.45 -8.62
N VAL A 532 23.32 -4.05 -9.71
CA VAL A 532 22.72 -4.00 -11.05
C VAL A 532 22.28 -5.40 -11.44
N GLN A 533 21.03 -5.56 -11.84
CA GLN A 533 20.45 -6.88 -12.11
C GLN A 533 19.53 -6.85 -13.33
N LEU A 534 19.66 -7.84 -14.21
CA LEU A 534 18.67 -8.14 -15.23
C LEU A 534 17.76 -9.27 -14.70
N ARG A 535 16.47 -8.99 -14.55
CA ARG A 535 15.49 -10.02 -14.23
C ARG A 535 15.20 -10.82 -15.50
N PRO A 536 15.34 -12.16 -15.49
CA PRO A 536 14.96 -12.97 -16.64
C PRO A 536 13.43 -13.10 -16.74
N ARG A 537 12.93 -13.43 -17.94
CA ARG A 537 11.57 -13.95 -18.10
C ARG A 537 11.47 -15.32 -17.43
N MET A 538 10.51 -15.50 -16.53
CA MET A 538 10.36 -16.71 -15.71
C MET A 538 9.19 -17.60 -16.15
N VAL A 539 8.12 -16.99 -16.66
CA VAL A 539 6.94 -17.66 -17.21
C VAL A 539 6.58 -17.05 -18.57
N PRO A 540 5.88 -17.79 -19.45
CA PRO A 540 5.34 -17.21 -20.68
C PRO A 540 4.24 -16.17 -20.37
N PRO A 541 4.13 -15.09 -21.18
CA PRO A 541 2.99 -14.19 -21.15
C PRO A 541 1.64 -14.92 -21.37
N PRO A 542 0.55 -14.50 -20.70
CA PRO A 542 -0.76 -15.05 -20.96
C PRO A 542 -1.30 -14.51 -22.30
N GLY A 543 -1.63 -15.42 -23.21
CA GLY A 543 -2.12 -15.07 -24.55
C GLY A 543 -1.09 -14.24 -25.33
N GLU A 544 -1.48 -13.03 -25.71
CA GLU A 544 -0.69 -12.10 -26.50
C GLU A 544 -0.25 -10.87 -25.66
N ALA A 545 -0.26 -10.96 -24.34
CA ALA A 545 0.18 -9.86 -23.47
C ALA A 545 1.65 -9.46 -23.72
N ARG A 546 1.94 -8.16 -23.74
CA ARG A 546 3.28 -7.59 -24.01
C ARG A 546 3.77 -6.71 -22.88
N ALA A 547 5.08 -6.49 -22.79
CA ALA A 547 5.65 -5.53 -21.87
C ALA A 547 5.35 -4.10 -22.34
N ASP A 548 5.21 -3.16 -21.40
CA ASP A 548 4.91 -1.77 -21.73
C ASP A 548 5.99 -1.16 -22.66
N TYR A 549 7.27 -1.51 -22.44
CA TYR A 549 8.36 -1.10 -23.35
C TYR A 549 8.21 -1.70 -24.76
N GLU A 550 7.72 -2.93 -24.93
CA GLU A 550 7.52 -3.54 -26.25
C GLU A 550 6.39 -2.84 -27.01
N ILE A 551 5.33 -2.44 -26.30
CA ILE A 551 4.20 -1.71 -26.87
C ILE A 551 4.67 -0.36 -27.42
N VAL A 552 5.39 0.43 -26.62
CA VAL A 552 5.86 1.75 -27.07
C VAL A 552 6.95 1.67 -28.12
N MET A 553 7.82 0.64 -28.08
CA MET A 553 8.79 0.39 -29.16
C MET A 553 8.07 0.09 -30.48
N ALA A 554 7.10 -0.84 -30.48
CA ALA A 554 6.37 -1.20 -31.70
C ALA A 554 5.53 -0.05 -32.26
N LEU A 555 4.96 0.79 -31.39
CA LEU A 555 4.23 1.99 -31.76
C LEU A 555 5.17 3.05 -32.37
N ALA A 556 6.31 3.30 -31.73
CA ALA A 556 7.31 4.26 -32.22
C ALA A 556 7.82 3.92 -33.63
N MET A 557 8.00 2.63 -33.94
CA MET A 557 8.41 2.17 -35.26
C MET A 557 7.39 2.53 -36.35
N ARG A 558 6.09 2.44 -36.05
CA ARG A 558 5.00 2.84 -36.97
C ARG A 558 4.93 4.35 -37.17
N MET A 559 5.39 5.11 -36.17
CA MET A 559 5.37 6.57 -36.17
C MET A 559 6.66 7.20 -36.73
N GLY A 560 7.57 6.39 -37.29
CA GLY A 560 8.82 6.88 -37.88
C GLY A 560 9.89 7.27 -36.87
N MET A 561 9.79 6.83 -35.61
CA MET A 561 10.69 7.20 -34.51
C MET A 561 11.81 6.16 -34.29
N ARG A 562 12.29 5.53 -35.37
CA ARG A 562 13.23 4.40 -35.33
C ARG A 562 14.53 4.72 -34.58
N ASP A 563 15.20 5.81 -34.95
CA ASP A 563 16.50 6.16 -34.38
C ASP A 563 16.39 6.60 -32.92
N ALA A 564 15.32 7.35 -32.61
CA ALA A 564 15.00 7.72 -31.24
C ALA A 564 14.78 6.49 -30.35
N MET A 565 14.33 5.36 -30.88
CA MET A 565 14.02 4.16 -30.09
C MET A 565 14.98 3.00 -30.39
N PHE A 566 16.25 3.29 -30.65
CA PHE A 566 17.31 2.28 -30.81
C PHE A 566 16.97 1.20 -31.85
N GLY A 567 16.36 1.60 -32.96
CA GLY A 567 15.93 0.67 -34.01
C GLY A 567 14.76 -0.24 -33.63
N GLY A 568 14.09 0.02 -32.49
CA GLY A 568 13.10 -0.85 -31.88
C GLY A 568 13.70 -1.94 -30.99
N SER A 569 15.01 -1.93 -30.73
CA SER A 569 15.69 -2.90 -29.88
C SER A 569 15.80 -2.41 -28.44
N ILE A 570 14.99 -2.97 -27.54
CA ILE A 570 15.10 -2.72 -26.10
C ILE A 570 16.48 -3.11 -25.55
N GLU A 571 17.06 -4.19 -26.09
CA GLU A 571 18.37 -4.69 -25.68
C GLU A 571 19.50 -3.70 -26.03
N ALA A 572 19.45 -3.11 -27.23
CA ALA A 572 20.39 -2.06 -27.62
C ALA A 572 20.27 -0.84 -26.69
N GLY A 573 19.04 -0.51 -26.30
CA GLY A 573 18.76 0.51 -25.28
C GLY A 573 19.38 0.18 -23.92
N TRP A 574 19.17 -1.02 -23.38
CA TRP A 574 19.79 -1.46 -22.13
C TRP A 574 21.31 -1.49 -22.19
N ASN A 575 21.90 -1.97 -23.29
CA ASN A 575 23.35 -1.93 -23.50
C ASN A 575 23.89 -0.50 -23.57
N HIS A 576 23.11 0.45 -24.11
CA HIS A 576 23.45 1.87 -24.04
C HIS A 576 23.47 2.39 -22.59
N GLN A 577 22.48 2.00 -21.77
CA GLN A 577 22.44 2.36 -20.35
C GLN A 577 23.66 1.80 -19.59
N LEU A 578 24.03 0.54 -19.86
CA LEU A 578 25.10 -0.19 -19.18
C LEU A 578 26.51 0.15 -19.67
N ALA A 579 26.65 0.81 -20.82
CA ALA A 579 27.96 1.12 -21.42
C ALA A 579 28.99 1.76 -20.45
N PRO A 580 28.63 2.70 -19.56
CA PRO A 580 29.59 3.27 -18.59
C PRO A 580 30.16 2.26 -17.58
N LEU A 581 29.51 1.11 -17.39
CA LEU A 581 29.96 0.02 -16.51
C LEU A 581 30.85 -0.99 -17.23
N GLY A 582 30.97 -0.89 -18.56
CA GLY A 582 31.75 -1.85 -19.37
C GLY A 582 31.13 -3.24 -19.47
N ILE A 583 29.81 -3.37 -19.25
CA ILE A 583 29.08 -4.64 -19.36
C ILE A 583 27.92 -4.53 -20.34
N THR A 584 27.35 -5.68 -20.69
CA THR A 584 26.14 -5.84 -21.51
C THR A 584 25.06 -6.60 -20.74
N VAL A 585 23.86 -6.69 -21.31
CA VAL A 585 22.80 -7.55 -20.78
C VAL A 585 23.20 -9.03 -20.75
N ASP A 586 24.06 -9.49 -21.67
CA ASP A 586 24.51 -10.89 -21.71
C ASP A 586 25.45 -11.23 -20.55
N ASP A 587 26.21 -10.26 -20.04
CA ASP A 587 26.94 -10.41 -18.78
C ASP A 587 25.97 -10.61 -17.61
N LEU A 588 24.88 -9.85 -17.57
CA LEU A 588 23.87 -9.98 -16.51
C LEU A 588 23.03 -11.26 -16.64
N ARG A 589 22.77 -11.77 -17.86
CA ARG A 589 22.09 -13.07 -18.05
C ARG A 589 22.92 -14.24 -17.47
N ARG A 590 24.25 -14.13 -17.52
CA ARG A 590 25.19 -15.10 -16.89
C ARG A 590 25.21 -14.98 -15.35
N HIS A 591 24.73 -13.86 -14.80
CA HIS A 591 24.67 -13.55 -13.37
C HIS A 591 23.25 -13.14 -12.96
N PRO A 592 22.26 -14.07 -12.99
CA PRO A 592 20.85 -13.74 -12.74
C PRO A 592 20.59 -13.20 -11.31
N GLU A 593 21.52 -13.39 -10.37
CA GLU A 593 21.55 -12.76 -9.05
C GLU A 593 21.89 -11.26 -9.08
N GLY A 594 22.49 -10.79 -10.18
CA GLY A 594 22.98 -9.42 -10.39
C GLY A 594 24.46 -9.25 -10.00
N LEU A 595 25.04 -8.14 -10.45
CA LEU A 595 26.43 -7.76 -10.22
C LEU A 595 26.50 -6.49 -9.36
N ARG A 596 27.50 -6.40 -8.50
CA ARG A 596 27.76 -5.20 -7.69
C ARG A 596 28.88 -4.37 -8.30
N PHE A 597 28.66 -3.05 -8.40
CA PHE A 597 29.61 -2.05 -8.89
C PHE A 597 29.93 -1.03 -7.79
N PRO A 598 30.87 -1.34 -6.87
CA PRO A 598 31.18 -0.49 -5.73
C PRO A 598 31.54 0.94 -6.13
N GLN A 599 31.00 1.94 -5.42
CA GLN A 599 31.30 3.35 -5.62
C GLN A 599 32.04 3.92 -4.42
N PRO A 600 32.92 4.93 -4.61
CA PRO A 600 33.46 5.69 -3.49
C PRO A 600 32.32 6.32 -2.69
N ALA A 601 32.10 5.79 -1.49
CA ALA A 601 31.11 6.29 -0.56
C ALA A 601 31.78 7.32 0.36
N SER A 602 31.47 8.59 0.16
CA SER A 602 31.88 9.67 1.05
C SER A 602 30.69 10.25 1.80
N ARG A 603 31.00 10.96 2.88
CA ARG A 603 30.05 11.70 3.71
C ARG A 603 30.35 13.18 3.59
N GLU A 604 29.40 14.01 4.00
CA GLU A 604 29.51 15.47 3.95
C GLU A 604 29.94 15.95 2.55
N LYS A 605 29.33 15.40 1.49
CA LYS A 605 29.73 15.70 0.10
C LYS A 605 29.66 17.19 -0.23
N TYR A 606 28.78 17.93 0.45
CA TYR A 606 28.68 19.38 0.36
C TYR A 606 29.98 20.09 0.81
N ALA A 607 30.76 19.48 1.70
CA ALA A 607 32.01 20.03 2.22
C ALA A 607 33.25 19.68 1.40
N ALA A 608 33.11 18.84 0.37
CA ALA A 608 34.24 18.47 -0.48
C ALA A 608 34.80 19.69 -1.21
N THR A 609 36.11 19.89 -1.10
CA THR A 609 36.86 20.95 -1.79
C THR A 609 36.93 20.65 -3.29
N ARG A 610 36.60 21.65 -4.10
CA ARG A 610 36.69 21.63 -5.56
C ARG A 610 38.10 22.01 -6.00
N ALA A 611 38.43 21.75 -7.27
CA ALA A 611 39.75 22.06 -7.82
C ALA A 611 40.08 23.56 -7.81
N ASP A 612 39.07 24.43 -7.80
CA ASP A 612 39.20 25.90 -7.71
C ASP A 612 39.42 26.41 -6.27
N GLY A 613 39.58 25.52 -5.29
CA GLY A 613 39.74 25.87 -3.88
C GLY A 613 38.43 26.17 -3.14
N GLY A 614 37.30 26.29 -3.85
CA GLY A 614 35.98 26.44 -3.24
C GLY A 614 35.40 25.12 -2.74
N VAL A 615 34.20 25.16 -2.18
CA VAL A 615 33.47 23.95 -1.71
C VAL A 615 32.41 23.53 -2.71
N THR A 616 31.99 22.26 -2.65
CA THR A 616 30.91 21.72 -3.49
C THR A 616 29.58 22.40 -3.18
N GLY A 617 29.26 22.58 -1.89
CA GLY A 617 28.01 23.18 -1.42
C GLY A 617 26.78 22.31 -1.72
N PHE A 618 25.60 22.89 -1.48
CA PHE A 618 24.31 22.28 -1.80
C PHE A 618 23.84 22.74 -3.19
N ALA A 619 22.97 21.97 -3.85
CA ALA A 619 22.42 22.31 -5.16
C ALA A 619 21.25 23.33 -5.06
N THR A 620 21.46 24.36 -4.26
CA THR A 620 20.53 25.45 -3.96
C THR A 620 21.07 26.76 -4.53
N ARG A 621 20.25 27.83 -4.57
CA ARG A 621 20.70 29.14 -5.09
C ARG A 621 21.80 29.75 -4.23
N THR A 622 21.71 29.55 -2.92
CA THR A 622 22.72 30.00 -1.95
C THR A 622 23.93 29.07 -1.82
N ARG A 623 23.93 27.91 -2.51
CA ARG A 623 24.88 26.79 -2.29
C ARG A 623 24.97 26.33 -0.83
N ARG A 624 23.95 26.64 -0.04
CA ARG A 624 23.76 26.29 1.38
C ARG A 624 22.38 25.65 1.58
N VAL A 625 22.15 25.03 2.71
CA VAL A 625 20.80 24.63 3.10
C VAL A 625 19.95 25.89 3.29
N GLU A 626 18.84 25.99 2.57
CA GLU A 626 17.98 27.17 2.57
C GLU A 626 16.93 27.08 3.68
N LEU A 627 17.22 27.60 4.87
CA LEU A 627 16.20 27.79 5.91
C LEU A 627 15.18 28.85 5.48
N TYR A 628 15.65 29.85 4.72
CA TYR A 628 14.86 30.85 4.00
C TYR A 628 14.95 30.58 2.49
N ALA A 629 13.87 30.17 1.85
CA ALA A 629 13.85 29.81 0.43
C ALA A 629 13.23 30.94 -0.41
N GLU A 630 14.07 31.83 -0.93
CA GLU A 630 13.64 33.00 -1.74
C GLU A 630 12.81 32.61 -2.96
N ALA A 631 13.03 31.41 -3.53
CA ALA A 631 12.23 30.89 -4.64
C ALA A 631 10.72 30.78 -4.30
N LEU A 632 10.35 30.51 -3.05
CA LEU A 632 8.95 30.49 -2.62
C LEU A 632 8.35 31.90 -2.60
N GLN A 633 9.13 32.90 -2.17
CA GLN A 633 8.70 34.30 -2.13
C GLN A 633 8.39 34.83 -3.54
N GLU A 634 9.18 34.44 -4.55
CA GLU A 634 8.98 34.84 -5.95
C GLU A 634 7.62 34.39 -6.53
N ILE A 635 7.00 33.38 -5.92
CA ILE A 635 5.68 32.84 -6.32
C ILE A 635 4.61 33.16 -5.27
N GLY A 636 4.86 34.13 -4.38
CA GLY A 636 3.92 34.59 -3.36
C GLY A 636 3.73 33.63 -2.18
N GLN A 637 4.65 32.69 -1.94
CA GLN A 637 4.61 31.75 -0.83
C GLN A 637 5.59 32.14 0.29
N PRO A 638 5.31 31.81 1.57
CA PRO A 638 6.23 32.10 2.66
C PRO A 638 7.61 31.45 2.44
N PRO A 639 8.72 32.24 2.51
CA PRO A 639 10.07 31.72 2.33
C PRO A 639 10.59 30.95 3.55
N LEU A 640 10.10 31.29 4.74
CA LEU A 640 10.27 30.51 5.97
C LEU A 640 9.20 29.40 6.06
N PRO A 641 9.51 28.26 6.68
CA PRO A 641 8.52 27.21 6.88
C PRO A 641 7.37 27.71 7.77
N THR A 642 6.14 27.62 7.30
CA THR A 642 4.96 28.14 8.01
C THR A 642 3.85 27.09 8.14
N PHE A 643 3.29 26.94 9.33
CA PHE A 643 2.08 26.14 9.50
C PHE A 643 0.85 26.93 9.04
N VAL A 644 0.21 26.42 8.00
CA VAL A 644 -1.12 26.85 7.56
C VAL A 644 -2.07 25.69 7.84
N GLU A 645 -3.19 25.98 8.50
CA GLU A 645 -4.25 24.99 8.70
C GLU A 645 -4.69 24.43 7.32
N PRO A 646 -4.88 23.10 7.21
CA PRO A 646 -5.50 22.53 6.02
C PRO A 646 -6.81 23.25 5.69
N ALA A 647 -7.10 23.40 4.40
CA ALA A 647 -8.22 24.22 3.97
C ALA A 647 -9.56 23.77 4.59
N GLN A 648 -9.71 22.46 4.79
CA GLN A 648 -10.73 21.89 5.66
C GLN A 648 -10.14 21.56 7.03
N HIS A 649 -10.53 22.32 8.07
CA HIS A 649 -10.01 22.14 9.42
C HIS A 649 -11.10 22.27 10.51
N PRO A 650 -10.89 21.69 11.70
CA PRO A 650 -11.89 21.69 12.78
C PRO A 650 -12.35 23.07 13.25
N ALA A 651 -11.48 24.09 13.20
CA ALA A 651 -11.83 25.44 13.64
C ALA A 651 -12.81 26.16 12.68
N ALA A 652 -13.00 25.65 11.46
CA ALA A 652 -13.92 26.22 10.47
C ALA A 652 -15.42 26.03 10.80
N ARG A 653 -15.76 25.46 11.97
CA ARG A 653 -17.15 25.26 12.47
C ARG A 653 -18.09 24.67 11.40
N THR A 654 -17.74 23.50 10.87
CA THR A 654 -18.48 22.85 9.79
C THR A 654 -19.51 21.82 10.31
N ALA A 655 -20.44 21.38 9.45
CA ALA A 655 -21.34 20.24 9.74
C ALA A 655 -20.63 18.87 9.81
N TYR A 656 -19.31 18.85 9.67
CA TYR A 656 -18.47 17.66 9.56
C TYR A 656 -17.41 17.68 10.68
N PRO A 657 -17.66 17.06 11.84
CA PRO A 657 -16.83 17.23 13.03
C PRO A 657 -15.56 16.36 13.08
N THR A 658 -15.40 15.40 12.16
CA THR A 658 -14.34 14.38 12.22
C THR A 658 -13.27 14.65 11.16
N VAL A 659 -12.00 14.66 11.54
CA VAL A 659 -10.87 14.74 10.60
C VAL A 659 -10.64 13.39 9.95
N LEU A 660 -10.87 13.31 8.64
CA LEU A 660 -10.64 12.16 7.80
C LEU A 660 -9.21 12.18 7.24
N THR A 661 -8.54 11.04 7.36
CA THR A 661 -7.30 10.74 6.64
C THR A 661 -7.41 9.38 5.95
N THR A 662 -6.60 9.16 4.92
CA THR A 662 -6.61 7.93 4.13
C THR A 662 -5.34 7.12 4.31
N ALA A 663 -5.44 5.79 4.25
CA ALA A 663 -4.31 4.89 4.42
C ALA A 663 -4.27 3.75 3.40
N LYS A 664 -3.06 3.31 3.07
CA LYS A 664 -2.80 2.10 2.27
C LYS A 664 -3.07 0.86 3.10
N SER A 665 -3.70 -0.15 2.49
CA SER A 665 -3.74 -1.50 3.04
C SER A 665 -2.35 -2.15 2.96
N GLY A 666 -2.00 -2.98 3.94
CA GLY A 666 -0.77 -3.80 3.90
C GLY A 666 -0.89 -5.00 2.94
N TRP A 667 -2.12 -5.40 2.61
CA TRP A 667 -2.44 -6.60 1.84
C TRP A 667 -2.60 -6.34 0.34
N TYR A 668 -3.04 -5.13 -0.03
CA TYR A 668 -3.28 -4.73 -1.41
C TYR A 668 -2.23 -3.74 -1.91
N VAL A 669 -2.27 -3.45 -3.21
CA VAL A 669 -1.46 -2.40 -3.84
C VAL A 669 -2.39 -1.40 -4.48
N HIS A 670 -2.53 -0.22 -3.87
CA HIS A 670 -3.43 0.83 -4.36
C HIS A 670 -4.85 0.28 -4.62
N SER A 671 -5.34 0.33 -5.87
CA SER A 671 -6.63 -0.23 -6.29
C SER A 671 -6.60 -1.69 -6.74
N SER A 672 -5.44 -2.35 -6.70
CA SER A 672 -5.20 -3.66 -7.31
C SER A 672 -5.18 -4.81 -6.27
N HIS A 673 -5.28 -6.04 -6.79
CA HIS A 673 -5.14 -7.32 -6.06
C HIS A 673 -6.29 -7.68 -5.09
N ARG A 674 -7.42 -6.99 -5.15
CA ARG A 674 -8.59 -7.30 -4.31
C ARG A 674 -9.35 -8.56 -4.74
N HIS A 675 -9.15 -8.98 -5.99
CA HIS A 675 -9.63 -10.24 -6.55
C HIS A 675 -8.80 -11.47 -6.17
N VAL A 676 -7.62 -11.27 -5.55
CA VAL A 676 -6.72 -12.35 -5.13
C VAL A 676 -7.23 -12.89 -3.79
N ALA A 677 -7.80 -14.08 -3.78
CA ALA A 677 -8.47 -14.70 -2.65
C ALA A 677 -7.55 -14.90 -1.45
N THR A 678 -6.30 -15.30 -1.67
CA THR A 678 -5.31 -15.47 -0.58
C THR A 678 -5.00 -14.15 0.14
N LEU A 679 -5.10 -13.01 -0.54
CA LEU A 679 -4.98 -11.67 0.06
C LEU A 679 -6.33 -11.21 0.63
N ARG A 680 -7.43 -11.47 -0.09
CA ARG A 680 -8.77 -11.01 0.27
C ARG A 680 -9.27 -11.58 1.59
N ARG A 681 -8.96 -12.84 1.91
CA ARG A 681 -9.29 -13.44 3.21
C ARG A 681 -8.76 -12.64 4.40
N LYS A 682 -7.63 -11.94 4.23
CA LYS A 682 -6.96 -11.16 5.29
C LYS A 682 -7.52 -9.76 5.49
N ALA A 683 -8.25 -9.24 4.49
CA ALA A 683 -8.92 -7.95 4.53
C ALA A 683 -10.18 -7.98 3.64
N PRO A 684 -11.26 -8.66 4.07
CA PRO A 684 -12.37 -9.06 3.21
C PRO A 684 -13.31 -7.92 2.80
N ALA A 685 -13.27 -6.78 3.48
CA ALA A 685 -14.20 -5.68 3.29
C ALA A 685 -13.50 -4.32 3.39
N PRO A 686 -14.06 -3.27 2.76
CA PRO A 686 -13.57 -1.90 2.90
C PRO A 686 -13.76 -1.40 4.33
N GLN A 687 -12.76 -0.69 4.87
CA GLN A 687 -12.74 -0.31 6.30
C GLN A 687 -12.48 1.18 6.54
N VAL A 688 -13.04 1.69 7.64
CA VAL A 688 -12.68 2.95 8.28
C VAL A 688 -12.39 2.71 9.76
N GLN A 689 -11.21 3.15 10.22
CA GLN A 689 -10.86 3.11 11.64
C GLN A 689 -11.45 4.33 12.34
N ILE A 690 -12.05 4.12 13.51
CA ILE A 690 -12.63 5.16 14.36
C ILE A 690 -12.28 4.93 15.83
N GLY A 691 -12.17 6.01 16.60
CA GLY A 691 -11.93 5.97 18.05
C GLY A 691 -13.04 5.25 18.82
N LYS A 692 -12.68 4.57 19.91
CA LYS A 692 -13.63 3.81 20.75
C LYS A 692 -14.72 4.68 21.38
N GLY A 693 -14.37 5.87 21.86
CA GLY A 693 -15.34 6.79 22.47
C GLY A 693 -16.32 7.30 21.42
N PHE A 694 -15.81 7.67 20.24
CA PHE A 694 -16.64 8.09 19.12
C PHE A 694 -17.57 6.97 18.63
N ALA A 695 -17.08 5.75 18.46
CA ALA A 695 -17.89 4.60 18.08
C ALA A 695 -19.08 4.38 19.04
N ALA A 696 -18.84 4.51 20.35
CA ALA A 696 -19.90 4.44 21.36
C ALA A 696 -20.94 5.57 21.22
N THR A 697 -20.50 6.81 20.91
CA THR A 697 -21.41 7.96 20.74
C THR A 697 -22.38 7.80 19.57
N ILE A 698 -21.97 7.10 18.51
CA ILE A 698 -22.81 6.85 17.32
C ILE A 698 -23.45 5.45 17.32
N GLY A 699 -23.30 4.67 18.40
CA GLY A 699 -23.90 3.34 18.53
C GLY A 699 -23.33 2.29 17.56
N VAL A 700 -22.08 2.42 17.15
CA VAL A 700 -21.41 1.55 16.16
C VAL A 700 -20.44 0.61 16.85
N HIS A 701 -20.47 -0.67 16.48
CA HIS A 701 -19.55 -1.70 16.94
C HIS A 701 -18.53 -2.07 15.86
N ASN A 702 -17.46 -2.77 16.27
CA ASN A 702 -16.47 -3.24 15.33
C ASN A 702 -17.09 -4.24 14.33
N GLY A 703 -16.95 -3.95 13.04
CA GLY A 703 -17.49 -4.76 11.94
C GLY A 703 -18.82 -4.26 11.36
N ASP A 704 -19.47 -3.31 12.02
CA ASP A 704 -20.69 -2.65 11.52
C ASP A 704 -20.39 -1.80 10.29
N TRP A 705 -21.35 -1.70 9.38
CA TRP A 705 -21.33 -0.74 8.29
C TRP A 705 -21.59 0.68 8.79
N VAL A 706 -20.86 1.63 8.24
CA VAL A 706 -21.03 3.06 8.46
C VAL A 706 -21.03 3.80 7.13
N ARG A 707 -21.66 4.97 7.13
CA ARG A 707 -21.55 5.93 6.04
C ARG A 707 -20.57 7.03 6.43
N VAL A 708 -19.55 7.23 5.62
CA VAL A 708 -18.64 8.38 5.73
C VAL A 708 -19.10 9.42 4.74
N VAL A 709 -19.41 10.63 5.22
CA VAL A 709 -20.06 11.69 4.46
C VAL A 709 -19.19 12.94 4.45
N THR A 710 -18.98 13.52 3.27
CA THR A 710 -18.35 14.83 3.07
C THR A 710 -19.31 15.76 2.31
N ARG A 711 -18.85 16.94 1.91
CA ARG A 711 -19.62 17.83 1.02
C ARG A 711 -19.90 17.26 -0.38
N LEU A 712 -19.12 16.27 -0.82
CA LEU A 712 -19.23 15.70 -2.17
C LEU A 712 -20.10 14.46 -2.25
N GLY A 713 -20.35 13.79 -1.12
CA GLY A 713 -21.18 12.59 -1.10
C GLY A 713 -20.93 11.70 0.09
N ALA A 714 -21.31 10.43 -0.04
CA ALA A 714 -21.13 9.43 1.00
C ALA A 714 -20.59 8.12 0.43
N VAL A 715 -19.79 7.40 1.24
CA VAL A 715 -19.33 6.03 0.95
C VAL A 715 -19.71 5.08 2.08
N ARG A 716 -19.83 3.79 1.75
CA ARG A 716 -20.10 2.72 2.73
C ARG A 716 -18.83 1.94 3.05
N LEU A 717 -18.46 1.90 4.32
CA LEU A 717 -17.26 1.21 4.84
C LEU A 717 -17.64 0.45 6.12
N LYS A 718 -16.88 -0.59 6.48
CA LYS A 718 -17.01 -1.24 7.80
C LYS A 718 -16.17 -0.53 8.84
N ALA A 719 -16.74 -0.27 10.01
CA ALA A 719 -16.05 0.31 11.14
C ALA A 719 -15.03 -0.69 11.71
N ARG A 720 -13.80 -0.23 11.92
CA ARG A 720 -12.80 -0.88 12.74
C ARG A 720 -12.56 -0.01 13.97
N VAL A 721 -12.98 -0.47 15.14
CA VAL A 721 -12.87 0.32 16.37
C VAL A 721 -11.45 0.20 16.91
N ASP A 722 -10.76 1.33 17.04
CA ASP A 722 -9.41 1.42 17.58
C ASP A 722 -9.43 2.22 18.88
N ALA A 723 -8.94 1.61 19.96
CA ALA A 723 -8.93 2.24 21.28
C ALA A 723 -7.84 3.32 21.42
N ALA A 724 -6.80 3.29 20.59
CA ALA A 724 -5.70 4.25 20.61
C ALA A 724 -5.97 5.45 19.69
N LEU A 725 -6.90 5.33 18.73
CA LEU A 725 -7.23 6.40 17.81
C LEU A 725 -8.07 7.49 18.48
N HIS A 726 -7.70 8.76 18.25
CA HIS A 726 -8.43 9.91 18.77
C HIS A 726 -9.87 9.96 18.25
N ASP A 727 -10.84 10.31 19.12
CA ASP A 727 -12.28 10.25 18.81
C ASP A 727 -12.72 11.20 17.68
N HIS A 728 -11.95 12.24 17.39
CA HIS A 728 -12.19 13.16 16.28
C HIS A 728 -11.41 12.81 14.99
N VAL A 729 -10.76 11.64 14.93
CA VAL A 729 -10.01 11.19 13.76
C VAL A 729 -10.60 9.92 13.19
N ALA A 730 -10.71 9.85 11.86
CA ALA A 730 -11.07 8.65 11.12
C ALA A 730 -10.02 8.31 10.07
N VAL A 731 -9.65 7.03 9.96
CA VAL A 731 -8.66 6.55 8.98
C VAL A 731 -9.32 5.58 8.01
N ALA A 732 -9.60 6.03 6.79
CA ALA A 732 -10.26 5.21 5.75
C ALA A 732 -9.25 4.51 4.84
N GLU A 733 -9.52 3.26 4.47
CA GLU A 733 -8.80 2.60 3.39
C GLU A 733 -9.27 3.14 2.02
N PHE A 734 -8.33 3.30 1.07
CA PHE A 734 -8.67 3.68 -0.31
C PHE A 734 -8.42 2.55 -1.32
N GLY A 735 -8.94 2.71 -2.53
CA GLY A 735 -8.71 1.80 -3.67
C GLY A 735 -9.78 0.72 -3.85
N TRP A 736 -10.91 0.81 -3.17
CA TRP A 736 -11.97 -0.18 -3.20
C TRP A 736 -12.90 0.00 -4.40
N TRP A 737 -12.99 -1.04 -5.22
CA TRP A 737 -13.89 -1.15 -6.38
C TRP A 737 -14.09 -2.63 -6.77
N GLN A 738 -13.04 -3.43 -6.62
CA GLN A 738 -13.00 -4.82 -7.09
C GLN A 738 -13.49 -5.83 -6.03
N GLY A 739 -14.31 -6.77 -6.49
CA GLY A 739 -14.76 -7.96 -5.79
C GLY A 739 -13.70 -9.05 -5.72
N CYS A 740 -14.13 -10.24 -5.31
CA CYS A 740 -13.33 -11.46 -5.24
C CYS A 740 -14.27 -12.65 -5.44
N GLU A 741 -14.37 -13.09 -6.69
CA GLU A 741 -15.26 -14.19 -7.11
C GLU A 741 -15.05 -15.47 -6.27
N PRO A 742 -13.82 -15.95 -5.98
CA PRO A 742 -13.64 -17.15 -5.15
C PRO A 742 -14.15 -17.04 -3.71
N LEU A 743 -14.45 -15.83 -3.22
CA LEU A 743 -15.00 -15.59 -1.88
C LEU A 743 -16.42 -15.01 -1.93
N GLY A 744 -17.09 -15.09 -3.08
CA GLY A 744 -18.46 -14.58 -3.24
C GLY A 744 -18.61 -13.07 -3.07
N HIS A 745 -17.53 -12.30 -3.14
CA HIS A 745 -17.58 -10.84 -3.08
C HIS A 745 -17.73 -10.24 -4.48
N THR A 746 -18.71 -9.37 -4.67
CA THR A 746 -18.93 -8.65 -5.93
C THR A 746 -18.18 -7.33 -5.98
N ASP A 747 -18.07 -6.75 -7.17
CA ASP A 747 -17.55 -5.40 -7.36
C ASP A 747 -18.44 -4.37 -6.65
N THR A 748 -17.82 -3.29 -6.19
CA THR A 748 -18.49 -2.09 -5.65
C THR A 748 -18.37 -0.98 -6.68
N ALA A 749 -19.41 -0.15 -6.82
CA ALA A 749 -19.38 0.99 -7.73
C ALA A 749 -18.16 1.88 -7.45
N ALA A 750 -17.53 2.42 -8.50
CA ALA A 750 -16.36 3.30 -8.35
C ALA A 750 -16.73 4.72 -7.88
N HIS A 751 -17.98 5.15 -8.13
CA HIS A 751 -18.56 6.43 -7.70
C HIS A 751 -20.08 6.29 -7.47
N GLY A 752 -20.73 7.35 -6.97
CA GLY A 752 -22.17 7.35 -6.68
C GLY A 752 -22.53 6.81 -5.29
N SER A 753 -23.83 6.65 -5.01
CA SER A 753 -24.35 6.38 -3.65
C SER A 753 -24.02 4.99 -3.10
N ALA A 754 -23.68 4.03 -3.97
CA ALA A 754 -23.33 2.66 -3.61
C ALA A 754 -21.81 2.40 -3.55
N THR A 755 -20.98 3.45 -3.65
CA THR A 755 -19.52 3.31 -3.70
C THR A 755 -18.90 3.01 -2.33
N SER A 756 -17.81 2.25 -2.36
CA SER A 756 -16.86 2.10 -1.24
C SER A 756 -15.51 2.76 -1.55
N ASN A 757 -15.38 3.44 -2.69
CA ASN A 757 -14.20 4.20 -3.04
C ASN A 757 -14.17 5.55 -2.29
N ILE A 758 -13.38 5.66 -1.23
CA ILE A 758 -13.29 6.89 -0.43
C ILE A 758 -12.93 8.13 -1.27
N ASN A 759 -12.15 7.98 -2.34
CA ASN A 759 -11.79 9.10 -3.20
C ASN A 759 -12.96 9.65 -4.02
N ALA A 760 -14.08 8.92 -4.12
CA ALA A 760 -15.29 9.42 -4.77
C ALA A 760 -15.98 10.55 -4.00
N ILE A 761 -15.61 10.76 -2.74
CA ILE A 761 -16.16 11.82 -1.88
C ILE A 761 -15.08 12.83 -1.43
N LEU A 762 -13.89 12.79 -2.04
CA LEU A 762 -12.78 13.70 -1.77
C LEU A 762 -12.54 14.56 -3.00
N GLY A 763 -12.46 15.87 -2.80
CA GLY A 763 -12.30 16.85 -3.88
C GLY A 763 -10.89 17.41 -3.94
N ASP A 764 -10.62 18.15 -4.99
CA ASP A 764 -9.34 18.82 -5.23
C ASP A 764 -9.52 20.28 -5.69
N ASP A 765 -10.67 20.88 -5.38
CA ASP A 765 -10.95 22.32 -5.62
C ASP A 765 -9.88 23.21 -4.97
N GLU A 766 -9.36 22.76 -3.83
CA GLU A 766 -8.24 23.35 -3.10
C GLU A 766 -7.03 22.43 -3.24
N ARG A 767 -5.86 23.01 -3.45
CA ARG A 767 -4.58 22.28 -3.58
C ARG A 767 -3.44 23.11 -2.99
N ASP A 768 -2.36 22.43 -2.63
CA ASP A 768 -1.11 23.08 -2.25
C ASP A 768 -0.57 23.91 -3.43
N PRO A 769 -0.25 25.19 -3.24
CA PRO A 769 0.05 26.13 -4.32
C PRO A 769 1.42 25.94 -4.97
N VAL A 770 2.25 25.03 -4.45
CA VAL A 770 3.58 24.75 -5.01
C VAL A 770 3.58 23.37 -5.66
N SER A 771 3.12 22.37 -4.93
CA SER A 771 3.16 20.96 -5.34
C SER A 771 1.94 20.50 -6.13
N GLY A 772 0.83 21.24 -6.06
CA GLY A 772 -0.48 20.76 -6.50
C GLY A 772 -1.09 19.68 -5.60
N SER A 773 -0.51 19.39 -4.43
CA SER A 773 -1.00 18.35 -3.51
C SER A 773 -2.47 18.54 -3.14
N VAL A 774 -3.25 17.47 -3.28
CA VAL A 774 -4.71 17.49 -3.12
C VAL A 774 -5.16 16.91 -1.77
N PRO A 775 -6.26 17.40 -1.17
CA PRO A 775 -6.75 16.97 0.14
C PRO A 775 -7.42 15.59 0.09
N LEU A 776 -6.58 14.54 0.06
CA LEU A 776 -7.00 13.16 0.34
C LEU A 776 -6.80 12.79 1.83
N ARG A 777 -6.16 13.69 2.58
CA ARG A 777 -5.97 13.66 4.03
C ARG A 777 -6.31 15.01 4.61
N ALA A 778 -6.48 15.04 5.93
CA ALA A 778 -6.84 16.26 6.67
C ALA A 778 -8.09 16.93 6.06
N THR A 779 -9.11 16.13 5.77
CA THR A 779 -10.41 16.57 5.23
C THR A 779 -11.47 16.41 6.32
N MET A 780 -12.52 17.23 6.33
CA MET A 780 -13.58 17.08 7.32
C MET A 780 -14.69 16.13 6.82
N CYS A 781 -15.15 15.24 7.70
CA CYS A 781 -16.25 14.32 7.41
C CYS A 781 -17.21 14.18 8.60
N ARG A 782 -18.35 13.55 8.33
CA ARG A 782 -19.31 13.07 9.32
C ARG A 782 -19.47 11.57 9.13
N ILE A 783 -19.53 10.83 10.22
CA ILE A 783 -19.70 9.38 10.20
C ILE A 783 -21.00 9.03 10.92
N GLU A 784 -21.79 8.17 10.31
CA GLU A 784 -23.07 7.70 10.85
C GLU A 784 -23.22 6.18 10.65
N ALA A 785 -23.99 5.54 11.54
CA ALA A 785 -24.33 4.13 11.39
C ALA A 785 -25.13 3.90 10.10
N ASP A 786 -24.80 2.83 9.37
CA ASP A 786 -25.55 2.42 8.19
C ASP A 786 -26.68 1.46 8.60
N VAL A 787 -27.85 2.01 8.90
CA VAL A 787 -29.03 1.26 9.36
C VAL A 787 -29.41 0.13 8.39
N ALA A 788 -29.31 0.38 7.08
CA ALA A 788 -29.65 -0.62 6.07
C ALA A 788 -28.59 -1.73 6.01
N GLY A 789 -27.30 -1.36 6.05
CA GLY A 789 -26.19 -2.32 6.06
C GLY A 789 -26.10 -3.17 7.31
N ASN A 790 -26.58 -2.65 8.45
CA ASN A 790 -26.53 -3.33 9.74
C ASN A 790 -27.84 -4.02 10.12
N ARG A 791 -28.81 -4.10 9.20
CA ARG A 791 -30.10 -4.71 9.47
C ARG A 791 -29.92 -6.14 10.00
N GLY A 792 -30.37 -6.37 11.22
CA GLY A 792 -30.31 -7.68 11.87
C GLY A 792 -28.94 -8.11 12.38
N ALA A 793 -27.88 -7.33 12.20
CA ALA A 793 -26.58 -7.60 12.82
C ALA A 793 -26.61 -7.26 14.33
N TRP A 794 -25.80 -7.95 15.13
CA TRP A 794 -25.65 -7.68 16.57
C TRP A 794 -24.20 -7.85 17.03
N PRO A 795 -23.77 -7.07 18.04
CA PRO A 795 -22.45 -7.22 18.63
C PRO A 795 -22.39 -8.45 19.55
N GLY A 796 -21.23 -9.12 19.58
CA GLY A 796 -20.99 -10.21 20.52
C GLY A 796 -21.93 -11.40 20.29
N ALA A 797 -22.81 -11.67 21.26
CA ALA A 797 -23.77 -12.75 21.21
C ALA A 797 -25.20 -12.26 21.51
N ARG A 798 -26.19 -12.91 20.90
CA ARG A 798 -27.62 -12.64 21.08
C ARG A 798 -28.34 -13.92 21.47
N ALA A 799 -29.41 -13.79 22.23
CA ALA A 799 -30.23 -14.92 22.68
C ALA A 799 -31.11 -15.44 21.54
N PHE A 800 -31.12 -16.76 21.36
CA PHE A 800 -31.93 -17.45 20.38
C PHE A 800 -32.66 -18.63 20.99
N ARG A 801 -33.92 -18.80 20.60
CA ARG A 801 -34.76 -19.93 20.97
C ARG A 801 -34.66 -21.04 19.93
N LEU A 802 -34.48 -22.27 20.38
CA LEU A 802 -34.64 -23.46 19.54
C LEU A 802 -36.11 -23.61 19.17
N VAL A 803 -36.46 -23.42 17.89
CA VAL A 803 -37.85 -23.49 17.41
C VAL A 803 -38.17 -24.81 16.71
N ALA A 804 -37.16 -25.48 16.17
CA ALA A 804 -37.32 -26.81 15.60
C ALA A 804 -36.04 -27.63 15.74
N LYS A 805 -36.22 -28.94 15.90
CA LYS A 805 -35.16 -29.94 15.99
C LYS A 805 -35.55 -31.12 15.12
N ALA A 806 -34.66 -31.55 14.23
CA ALA A 806 -34.94 -32.63 13.29
C ALA A 806 -33.76 -33.60 13.18
N ARG A 807 -34.04 -34.90 13.21
CA ARG A 807 -33.02 -35.93 13.00
C ARG A 807 -32.66 -36.02 11.51
N ILE A 808 -31.38 -35.90 11.19
CA ILE A 808 -30.86 -35.93 9.81
C ILE A 808 -30.18 -37.27 9.49
N ALA A 809 -29.46 -37.83 10.46
CA ALA A 809 -28.85 -39.16 10.39
C ALA A 809 -28.84 -39.79 11.80
N GLU A 810 -28.25 -40.98 11.94
CA GLU A 810 -28.23 -41.70 13.22
C GLU A 810 -27.65 -40.84 14.36
N ASP A 811 -26.53 -40.14 14.08
CA ASP A 811 -25.78 -39.30 15.02
C ASP A 811 -25.77 -37.81 14.64
N VAL A 812 -26.69 -37.35 13.78
CA VAL A 812 -26.76 -35.96 13.31
C VAL A 812 -28.15 -35.38 13.48
N GLU A 813 -28.23 -34.23 14.13
CA GLU A 813 -29.46 -33.44 14.27
C GLU A 813 -29.30 -32.02 13.71
N ARG A 814 -30.37 -31.50 13.12
CA ARG A 814 -30.54 -30.10 12.71
C ARG A 814 -31.26 -29.33 13.81
N PHE A 815 -30.80 -28.10 14.05
CA PHE A 815 -31.34 -27.16 15.02
C PHE A 815 -31.67 -25.85 14.32
N ASP A 816 -32.91 -25.40 14.44
CA ASP A 816 -33.37 -24.12 13.89
C ASP A 816 -33.58 -23.11 15.03
N PHE A 817 -32.91 -21.97 14.94
CA PHE A 817 -32.88 -20.96 15.99
C PHE A 817 -33.55 -19.66 15.52
N ALA A 818 -34.59 -19.23 16.24
CA ALA A 818 -35.20 -17.92 16.04
C ALA A 818 -34.70 -16.94 17.12
N PRO A 819 -34.54 -15.65 16.79
CA PRO A 819 -34.13 -14.66 17.76
C PRO A 819 -35.20 -14.53 18.85
N GLU A 820 -34.78 -14.60 20.13
CA GLU A 820 -35.70 -14.63 21.28
C GLU A 820 -36.55 -13.36 21.40
N ASP A 821 -35.95 -12.23 21.03
CA ASP A 821 -36.57 -10.90 21.00
C ASP A 821 -37.44 -10.66 19.74
N GLY A 822 -37.52 -11.63 18.82
CA GLY A 822 -38.25 -11.51 17.55
C GLY A 822 -37.66 -10.52 16.55
N GLY A 823 -36.48 -9.94 16.80
CA GLY A 823 -35.88 -8.94 15.91
C GLY A 823 -35.31 -9.53 14.61
N PRO A 824 -34.87 -8.69 13.66
CA PRO A 824 -34.41 -9.15 12.34
C PRO A 824 -33.11 -9.97 12.40
N LEU A 825 -32.86 -10.75 11.35
CA LEU A 825 -31.61 -11.47 11.08
C LEU A 825 -30.91 -10.88 9.85
N PRO A 826 -29.56 -10.93 9.79
CA PRO A 826 -28.81 -10.39 8.67
C PRO A 826 -28.74 -11.41 7.53
N ASP A 827 -28.56 -10.90 6.31
CA ASP A 827 -28.14 -11.75 5.20
C ASP A 827 -26.72 -12.27 5.46
N PHE A 828 -26.42 -13.48 4.96
CA PHE A 828 -25.10 -14.09 5.09
C PHE A 828 -24.63 -14.73 3.78
N LEU A 829 -23.32 -14.92 3.66
CA LEU A 829 -22.72 -15.63 2.53
C LEU A 829 -22.70 -17.14 2.80
N PRO A 830 -22.99 -17.99 1.80
CA PRO A 830 -22.87 -19.43 1.99
C PRO A 830 -21.47 -19.85 2.42
N GLY A 831 -21.39 -20.77 3.38
CA GLY A 831 -20.15 -21.18 4.05
C GLY A 831 -19.86 -20.44 5.36
N GLN A 832 -20.52 -19.31 5.63
CA GLN A 832 -20.40 -18.64 6.93
C GLN A 832 -20.97 -19.48 8.08
N HIS A 833 -20.50 -19.18 9.29
CA HIS A 833 -20.87 -19.88 10.51
C HIS A 833 -21.34 -18.92 11.61
N VAL A 834 -21.98 -19.49 12.62
CA VAL A 834 -22.23 -18.84 13.92
C VAL A 834 -21.46 -19.55 15.02
N VAL A 835 -21.02 -18.79 16.01
CA VAL A 835 -20.45 -19.33 17.24
C VAL A 835 -21.57 -19.52 18.24
N VAL A 836 -21.75 -20.77 18.68
CA VAL A 836 -22.70 -21.17 19.71
C VAL A 836 -22.00 -21.13 21.07
N SER A 837 -22.68 -20.57 22.07
CA SER A 837 -22.30 -20.59 23.47
C SER A 837 -23.52 -20.77 24.37
N MET A 838 -23.32 -21.40 25.53
CA MET A 838 -24.39 -21.67 26.51
C MET A 838 -23.83 -21.39 27.91
N ALA A 839 -24.67 -20.91 28.84
CA ALA A 839 -24.22 -20.44 30.15
C ALA A 839 -23.64 -21.56 31.05
N ASP A 840 -24.03 -22.81 30.80
CA ASP A 840 -23.67 -24.00 31.57
C ASP A 840 -22.42 -24.73 31.02
N ILE A 841 -21.83 -24.24 29.92
CA ILE A 841 -20.62 -24.80 29.32
C ILE A 841 -19.60 -23.71 28.98
N ASP A 842 -18.36 -23.89 29.43
CA ASP A 842 -17.27 -22.94 29.16
C ASP A 842 -16.70 -23.05 27.73
N THR A 843 -17.21 -23.99 26.93
CA THR A 843 -16.75 -24.20 25.55
C THR A 843 -17.61 -23.45 24.54
N ARG A 844 -16.99 -22.74 23.61
CA ARG A 844 -17.64 -22.17 22.42
C ARG A 844 -17.29 -22.99 21.18
N ARG A 845 -18.21 -23.08 20.21
CA ARG A 845 -18.00 -23.81 18.96
C ARG A 845 -18.67 -23.11 17.79
N ALA A 846 -17.98 -23.06 16.66
CA ALA A 846 -18.51 -22.60 15.40
C ALA A 846 -19.27 -23.73 14.68
N TYR A 847 -20.39 -23.38 14.04
CA TYR A 847 -21.17 -24.28 13.19
C TYR A 847 -21.60 -23.55 11.93
N SER A 848 -21.33 -24.14 10.76
CA SER A 848 -21.73 -23.59 9.47
C SER A 848 -23.25 -23.43 9.41
N LEU A 849 -23.70 -22.30 8.85
CA LEU A 849 -25.10 -22.04 8.61
C LEU A 849 -25.60 -22.89 7.44
N ILE A 850 -26.74 -23.52 7.66
CA ILE A 850 -27.57 -24.14 6.62
C ILE A 850 -28.84 -23.30 6.48
N GLY A 851 -29.53 -23.36 5.35
CA GLY A 851 -30.76 -22.60 5.16
C GLY A 851 -30.70 -21.49 4.10
N PRO A 852 -31.83 -20.79 3.89
CA PRO A 852 -31.91 -19.57 3.10
C PRO A 852 -30.97 -18.49 3.64
N ASN A 853 -30.16 -17.91 2.77
CA ASN A 853 -29.12 -16.96 3.16
C ASN A 853 -29.53 -15.49 2.95
N VAL A 854 -30.62 -15.25 2.22
CA VAL A 854 -31.24 -13.93 2.01
C VAL A 854 -32.56 -13.87 2.77
N ALA A 855 -32.71 -12.85 3.61
CA ALA A 855 -33.83 -12.62 4.52
C ALA A 855 -34.20 -13.86 5.37
N PRO A 856 -33.24 -14.45 6.11
CA PRO A 856 -33.50 -15.63 6.93
C PRO A 856 -34.54 -15.34 8.03
N ARG A 857 -35.41 -16.32 8.31
CA ARG A 857 -36.37 -16.29 9.44
C ARG A 857 -35.84 -16.98 10.69
N ALA A 858 -34.90 -17.91 10.51
CA ALA A 858 -34.20 -18.62 11.56
C ALA A 858 -32.76 -18.89 11.09
N LEU A 859 -31.84 -19.06 12.03
CA LEU A 859 -30.49 -19.54 11.76
C LEU A 859 -30.45 -21.04 12.04
N SER A 860 -30.07 -21.82 11.04
CA SER A 860 -30.07 -23.27 11.13
C SER A 860 -28.64 -23.80 11.14
N ILE A 861 -28.38 -24.79 11.99
CA ILE A 861 -27.11 -25.52 12.03
C ILE A 861 -27.39 -27.02 12.09
N ALA A 862 -26.40 -27.84 11.71
CA ALA A 862 -26.47 -29.28 11.95
C ALA A 862 -25.23 -29.78 12.69
N VAL A 863 -25.45 -30.65 13.66
CA VAL A 863 -24.44 -31.05 14.63
C VAL A 863 -24.39 -32.56 14.67
N ARG A 864 -23.18 -33.10 14.53
CA ARG A 864 -22.90 -34.51 14.78
C ARG A 864 -22.59 -34.75 16.25
N LEU A 865 -23.16 -35.79 16.85
CA LEU A 865 -22.86 -36.20 18.21
C LEU A 865 -21.45 -36.82 18.27
N ALA A 866 -20.50 -36.11 18.88
CA ALA A 866 -19.14 -36.60 19.04
C ALA A 866 -19.07 -37.69 20.13
N ARG A 867 -19.23 -38.96 19.71
CA ARG A 867 -18.90 -40.15 20.50
C ARG A 867 -17.52 -40.64 20.06
N SER A 868 -16.59 -40.77 21.00
CA SER A 868 -15.25 -41.31 20.77
C SER A 868 -14.90 -42.20 21.95
N ASP A 869 -14.37 -43.39 21.68
CA ASP A 869 -13.93 -44.32 22.73
C ASP A 869 -12.62 -43.86 23.39
N ASP A 870 -11.81 -43.04 22.70
CA ASP A 870 -10.51 -42.57 23.18
C ASP A 870 -10.51 -41.15 23.78
N HIS A 871 -11.60 -40.37 23.66
CA HIS A 871 -11.67 -38.95 24.06
C HIS A 871 -13.02 -38.65 24.74
N PRO A 872 -13.06 -37.77 25.77
CA PRO A 872 -14.32 -37.42 26.43
C PRO A 872 -15.34 -36.86 25.41
N PRO A 873 -16.65 -37.12 25.58
CA PRO A 873 -17.69 -36.64 24.68
C PRO A 873 -17.56 -35.13 24.43
N GLY A 874 -17.80 -34.70 23.19
CA GLY A 874 -17.78 -33.27 22.86
C GLY A 874 -18.80 -32.52 23.71
N ARG A 875 -18.34 -31.76 24.72
CA ARG A 875 -19.21 -31.09 25.72
C ARG A 875 -20.33 -30.28 25.08
N MET A 876 -20.02 -29.51 24.02
CA MET A 876 -21.01 -28.74 23.25
C MET A 876 -21.97 -29.65 22.44
N SER A 877 -21.47 -30.61 21.66
CA SER A 877 -22.32 -31.44 20.81
C SER A 877 -23.30 -32.28 21.62
N SER A 878 -22.87 -32.85 22.74
CA SER A 878 -23.77 -33.61 23.63
C SER A 878 -24.81 -32.71 24.26
N ARG A 879 -24.43 -31.48 24.63
CA ARG A 879 -25.37 -30.53 25.21
C ARG A 879 -26.43 -30.06 24.22
N LEU A 880 -26.04 -29.79 22.97
CA LEU A 880 -26.98 -29.43 21.90
C LEU A 880 -27.99 -30.56 21.62
N HIS A 881 -27.55 -31.82 21.56
CA HIS A 881 -28.47 -32.95 21.37
C HIS A 881 -29.43 -33.16 22.56
N ALA A 882 -29.05 -32.70 23.76
CA ALA A 882 -29.91 -32.73 24.94
C ALA A 882 -30.88 -31.52 25.03
N LEU A 883 -30.86 -30.60 24.06
CA LEU A 883 -31.80 -29.50 24.03
C LEU A 883 -33.19 -29.95 23.57
N GLU A 884 -34.20 -29.39 24.24
CA GLU A 884 -35.60 -29.46 23.85
C GLU A 884 -36.04 -28.15 23.20
N THR A 885 -37.06 -28.23 22.34
CA THR A 885 -37.66 -27.04 21.72
C THR A 885 -38.08 -26.03 22.80
N GLY A 886 -37.76 -24.76 22.59
CA GLY A 886 -37.94 -23.68 23.56
C GLY A 886 -36.70 -23.33 24.37
N ALA A 887 -35.63 -24.16 24.35
CA ALA A 887 -34.37 -23.84 24.99
C ALA A 887 -33.69 -22.61 24.37
N ILE A 888 -32.96 -21.86 25.20
CA ILE A 888 -32.25 -20.63 24.79
C ILE A 888 -30.75 -20.89 24.69
N VAL A 889 -30.15 -20.44 23.59
CA VAL A 889 -28.70 -20.43 23.35
C VAL A 889 -28.23 -19.03 22.99
N GLN A 890 -26.92 -18.80 23.06
CA GLN A 890 -26.30 -17.55 22.63
C GLN A 890 -25.56 -17.76 21.31
N LEU A 891 -25.93 -17.01 20.27
CA LEU A 891 -25.31 -17.08 18.94
C LEU A 891 -24.56 -15.79 18.63
N SER A 892 -23.38 -15.91 18.02
CA SER A 892 -22.72 -14.77 17.36
C SER A 892 -23.44 -14.40 16.07
N THR A 893 -23.23 -13.18 15.59
CA THR A 893 -23.64 -12.80 14.23
C THR A 893 -22.93 -13.69 13.19
N PRO A 894 -23.53 -13.99 12.02
CA PRO A 894 -22.90 -14.75 10.96
C PRO A 894 -21.53 -14.17 10.56
N SER A 895 -20.52 -15.03 10.49
CA SER A 895 -19.14 -14.61 10.18
C SER A 895 -18.34 -15.72 9.50
N GLY A 896 -17.09 -15.45 9.15
CA GLY A 896 -16.19 -16.41 8.49
C GLY A 896 -15.79 -15.99 7.08
N VAL A 897 -14.62 -16.49 6.66
CA VAL A 897 -13.99 -16.21 5.34
C VAL A 897 -14.04 -17.40 4.39
N PHE A 898 -14.49 -18.57 4.85
CA PHE A 898 -14.82 -19.71 3.99
C PHE A 898 -16.19 -19.44 3.35
N THR A 899 -16.17 -18.79 2.19
CA THR A 899 -17.39 -18.30 1.53
C THR A 899 -17.44 -18.81 0.11
N ILE A 900 -18.58 -19.35 -0.29
CA ILE A 900 -18.77 -20.04 -1.57
C ILE A 900 -19.61 -19.15 -2.49
N PRO A 901 -19.13 -18.80 -3.70
CA PRO A 901 -19.84 -17.89 -4.58
C PRO A 901 -21.15 -18.50 -5.07
N THR A 902 -22.20 -17.69 -5.05
CA THR A 902 -23.47 -18.00 -5.71
C THR A 902 -23.53 -17.47 -7.15
N GLN A 903 -22.53 -16.66 -7.52
CA GLN A 903 -22.36 -16.09 -8.85
C GLN A 903 -20.90 -16.22 -9.27
N THR A 904 -20.64 -17.08 -10.25
CA THR A 904 -19.30 -17.29 -10.81
C THR A 904 -19.44 -17.84 -12.22
N ARG A 905 -18.47 -17.54 -13.10
CA ARG A 905 -18.35 -18.16 -14.43
C ARG A 905 -17.61 -19.51 -14.38
N ARG A 906 -16.93 -19.78 -13.26
CA ARG A 906 -16.12 -20.97 -13.02
C ARG A 906 -17.01 -22.07 -12.43
N PRO A 907 -16.82 -23.34 -12.80
CA PRO A 907 -17.49 -24.45 -12.13
C PRO A 907 -17.10 -24.53 -10.66
N ILE A 908 -17.98 -25.06 -9.81
CA ILE A 908 -17.73 -25.26 -8.38
C ILE A 908 -17.61 -26.75 -8.10
N VAL A 909 -16.58 -27.16 -7.36
CA VAL A 909 -16.37 -28.52 -6.87
C VAL A 909 -16.45 -28.50 -5.34
N LEU A 910 -17.42 -29.21 -4.77
CA LEU A 910 -17.66 -29.28 -3.34
C LEU A 910 -17.30 -30.69 -2.86
N VAL A 911 -16.34 -30.82 -1.95
CA VAL A 911 -15.88 -32.13 -1.45
C VAL A 911 -16.01 -32.19 0.07
N ALA A 912 -16.93 -33.03 0.55
CA ALA A 912 -17.27 -33.14 1.95
C ALA A 912 -16.98 -34.52 2.53
N GLY A 913 -16.45 -34.55 3.76
CA GLY A 913 -16.37 -35.75 4.58
C GLY A 913 -17.38 -35.73 5.73
N GLY A 914 -18.31 -36.68 5.77
CA GLY A 914 -19.31 -36.81 6.84
C GLY A 914 -20.18 -35.55 7.00
N ILE A 915 -20.21 -34.98 8.22
CA ILE A 915 -20.97 -33.77 8.54
C ILE A 915 -20.38 -32.47 7.95
N GLY A 916 -19.17 -32.54 7.37
CA GLY A 916 -18.58 -31.43 6.61
C GLY A 916 -19.39 -31.02 5.37
N ILE A 917 -20.48 -31.73 5.04
CA ILE A 917 -21.41 -31.38 3.97
C ILE A 917 -22.27 -30.13 4.29
N THR A 918 -22.37 -29.75 5.56
CA THR A 918 -23.20 -28.64 6.04
C THR A 918 -23.03 -27.30 5.29
N PRO A 919 -21.82 -26.72 5.12
CA PRO A 919 -21.67 -25.50 4.33
C PRO A 919 -22.14 -25.64 2.88
N PHE A 920 -22.06 -26.85 2.30
CA PHE A 920 -22.47 -27.12 0.92
C PHE A 920 -23.97 -27.28 0.76
N VAL A 921 -24.67 -27.82 1.78
CA VAL A 921 -26.14 -27.78 1.83
C VAL A 921 -26.62 -26.32 1.82
N GLY A 922 -26.03 -25.46 2.68
CA GLY A 922 -26.35 -24.04 2.71
C GLY A 922 -26.09 -23.33 1.36
N HIS A 923 -25.02 -23.69 0.66
CA HIS A 923 -24.73 -23.16 -0.67
C HIS A 923 -25.73 -23.61 -1.74
N LEU A 924 -26.08 -24.90 -1.79
CA LEU A 924 -27.06 -25.41 -2.75
C LEU A 924 -28.46 -24.82 -2.50
N GLU A 925 -28.85 -24.59 -1.24
CA GLU A 925 -30.08 -23.88 -0.90
C GLU A 925 -30.06 -22.42 -1.40
N ALA A 926 -28.95 -21.72 -1.20
CA ALA A 926 -28.76 -20.35 -1.70
C ALA A 926 -28.84 -20.29 -3.24
N LEU A 927 -28.24 -21.25 -3.95
CA LEU A 927 -28.37 -21.37 -5.40
C LEU A 927 -29.82 -21.61 -5.82
N ALA A 928 -30.55 -22.44 -5.10
CA ALA A 928 -31.94 -22.72 -5.41
C ALA A 928 -32.83 -21.50 -5.17
N GLN A 929 -32.57 -20.70 -4.12
CA GLN A 929 -33.23 -19.42 -3.89
C GLN A 929 -32.96 -18.44 -5.05
N ARG A 930 -31.71 -18.36 -5.52
CA ARG A 930 -31.35 -17.55 -6.71
C ARG A 930 -32.05 -18.00 -7.97
N ARG A 931 -32.07 -19.31 -8.24
CA ARG A 931 -32.74 -19.89 -9.41
C ARG A 931 -34.24 -19.61 -9.39
N ALA A 932 -34.88 -19.72 -8.21
CA ALA A 932 -36.29 -19.37 -8.03
C ALA A 932 -36.58 -17.88 -8.32
N GLN A 933 -35.58 -17.01 -8.17
CA GLN A 933 -35.65 -15.59 -8.54
C GLN A 933 -35.31 -15.33 -10.03
N GLY A 934 -35.14 -16.38 -10.84
CA GLY A 934 -34.84 -16.27 -12.27
C GLY A 934 -33.36 -16.03 -12.61
N HIS A 935 -32.46 -16.13 -11.63
CA HIS A 935 -31.03 -15.92 -11.86
C HIS A 935 -30.32 -17.21 -12.26
N ALA A 936 -29.34 -17.11 -13.17
CA ALA A 936 -28.47 -18.22 -13.52
C ALA A 936 -27.60 -18.67 -12.32
N THR A 937 -27.34 -19.98 -12.24
CA THR A 937 -26.48 -20.61 -11.23
C THR A 937 -25.29 -21.30 -11.90
N PRO A 938 -24.11 -21.34 -11.24
CA PRO A 938 -22.95 -22.03 -11.76
C PRO A 938 -23.16 -23.56 -11.76
N PRO A 939 -22.49 -24.32 -12.66
CA PRO A 939 -22.46 -25.76 -12.58
C PRO A 939 -21.70 -26.22 -11.32
N VAL A 940 -22.26 -27.19 -10.61
CA VAL A 940 -21.68 -27.68 -9.34
C VAL A 940 -21.45 -29.18 -9.41
N VAL A 941 -20.28 -29.63 -8.96
CA VAL A 941 -19.97 -31.05 -8.70
C VAL A 941 -19.85 -31.23 -7.20
N VAL A 942 -20.61 -32.16 -6.62
CA VAL A 942 -20.60 -32.46 -5.19
C VAL A 942 -20.11 -33.88 -4.99
N VAL A 943 -19.05 -34.05 -4.21
CA VAL A 943 -18.50 -35.35 -3.82
C VAL A 943 -18.65 -35.49 -2.30
N HIS A 944 -19.55 -36.36 -1.87
CA HIS A 944 -19.85 -36.58 -0.45
C HIS A 944 -19.35 -37.96 -0.01
N LEU A 945 -18.36 -37.96 0.88
CA LEU A 945 -17.77 -39.18 1.42
C LEU A 945 -18.33 -39.49 2.80
N ALA A 946 -18.66 -40.77 3.02
CA ALA A 946 -18.97 -41.33 4.32
C ALA A 946 -18.12 -42.58 4.58
N ARG A 947 -17.91 -42.90 5.86
CA ARG A 947 -17.22 -44.15 6.23
C ARG A 947 -18.09 -45.35 5.81
N PRO A 948 -17.48 -46.53 5.54
CA PRO A 948 -18.25 -47.74 5.32
C PRO A 948 -19.21 -48.00 6.50
N GLY A 949 -20.47 -48.33 6.19
CA GLY A 949 -21.51 -48.57 7.21
C GLY A 949 -22.11 -47.31 7.85
N VAL A 950 -21.67 -46.10 7.47
CA VAL A 950 -22.24 -44.83 7.95
C VAL A 950 -23.04 -44.18 6.81
N ALA A 951 -24.30 -43.83 7.08
CA ALA A 951 -25.14 -43.12 6.11
C ALA A 951 -24.60 -41.71 5.80
N HIS A 952 -24.81 -41.24 4.58
CA HIS A 952 -24.50 -39.85 4.18
C HIS A 952 -25.52 -38.88 4.79
N PRO A 953 -25.13 -37.98 5.71
CA PRO A 953 -26.07 -36.99 6.25
C PRO A 953 -26.60 -36.09 5.13
N PHE A 954 -27.90 -35.76 5.14
CA PHE A 954 -28.55 -34.94 4.11
C PHE A 954 -28.64 -35.57 2.71
N ALA A 955 -28.43 -36.88 2.53
CA ALA A 955 -28.49 -37.51 1.20
C ALA A 955 -29.77 -37.17 0.41
N ASP A 956 -30.95 -37.31 1.03
CA ASP A 956 -32.24 -37.01 0.37
C ASP A 956 -32.37 -35.52 0.02
N VAL A 957 -31.91 -34.65 0.92
CA VAL A 957 -31.92 -33.19 0.71
C VAL A 957 -31.01 -32.82 -0.47
N LEU A 958 -29.82 -33.42 -0.56
CA LEU A 958 -28.89 -33.17 -1.66
C LEU A 958 -29.45 -33.63 -3.01
N HIS A 959 -30.10 -34.79 -3.08
CA HIS A 959 -30.75 -35.27 -4.31
C HIS A 959 -31.89 -34.33 -4.72
N ALA A 960 -32.77 -33.95 -3.79
CA ALA A 960 -33.86 -33.01 -4.07
C ALA A 960 -33.35 -31.63 -4.52
N LEU A 961 -32.25 -31.14 -3.93
CA LEU A 961 -31.61 -29.90 -4.35
C LEU A 961 -30.97 -30.02 -5.73
N ALA A 962 -30.31 -31.14 -6.02
CA ALA A 962 -29.70 -31.39 -7.32
C ALA A 962 -30.75 -31.44 -8.44
N ASP A 963 -31.87 -32.14 -8.21
CA ASP A 963 -33.00 -32.21 -9.15
C ASP A 963 -33.61 -30.82 -9.42
N ARG A 964 -33.82 -30.03 -8.35
CA ARG A 964 -34.39 -28.67 -8.46
C ARG A 964 -33.46 -27.71 -9.21
N LEU A 965 -32.15 -27.87 -9.06
CA LEU A 965 -31.16 -27.02 -9.71
C LEU A 965 -30.87 -27.47 -11.15
N GLY A 966 -30.92 -28.76 -11.45
CA GLY A 966 -30.70 -29.34 -12.79
C GLY A 966 -29.27 -29.17 -13.33
N ASN A 967 -28.35 -28.55 -12.60
CA ASN A 967 -26.96 -28.33 -12.96
C ASN A 967 -25.98 -28.71 -11.84
N VAL A 968 -26.39 -29.66 -10.98
CA VAL A 968 -25.59 -30.22 -9.89
C VAL A 968 -25.35 -31.70 -10.18
N GLN A 969 -24.08 -32.11 -10.22
CA GLN A 969 -23.68 -33.52 -10.30
C GLN A 969 -23.31 -33.99 -8.88
N LEU A 970 -24.12 -34.88 -8.31
CA LEU A 970 -23.91 -35.44 -6.97
C LEU A 970 -23.31 -36.84 -7.05
N THR A 971 -22.21 -37.06 -6.33
CA THR A 971 -21.58 -38.37 -6.17
C THR A 971 -21.39 -38.68 -4.69
N CYS A 972 -22.08 -39.71 -4.19
CA CYS A 972 -21.92 -40.23 -2.83
C CYS A 972 -20.98 -41.44 -2.84
N VAL A 973 -19.91 -41.41 -2.05
CA VAL A 973 -18.89 -42.47 -2.00
C VAL A 973 -18.75 -42.99 -0.57
N HIS A 974 -18.69 -44.31 -0.40
CA HIS A 974 -18.28 -44.93 0.86
C HIS A 974 -16.79 -45.28 0.81
N GLY A 975 -16.01 -44.80 1.78
CA GLY A 975 -14.57 -45.06 1.83
C GLY A 975 -13.84 -44.28 2.91
N SER A 976 -12.61 -44.68 3.19
CA SER A 976 -11.69 -44.01 4.13
C SER A 976 -10.62 -43.15 3.45
N VAL A 977 -10.53 -43.20 2.12
CA VAL A 977 -9.52 -42.50 1.30
C VAL A 977 -10.23 -41.62 0.27
N ALA A 978 -9.60 -40.51 -0.13
CA ALA A 978 -10.10 -39.68 -1.21
C ALA A 978 -10.23 -40.50 -2.52
N PRO A 979 -11.31 -40.29 -3.32
CA PRO A 979 -11.41 -40.91 -4.64
C PRO A 979 -10.31 -40.37 -5.56
N ASP A 980 -10.06 -41.06 -6.66
CA ASP A 980 -9.08 -40.65 -7.67
C ASP A 980 -9.48 -39.37 -8.45
N PHE A 981 -10.68 -38.85 -8.19
CA PHE A 981 -11.32 -37.74 -8.88
C PHE A 981 -11.40 -37.90 -10.40
N SER A 982 -11.57 -39.14 -10.88
CA SER A 982 -11.79 -39.45 -12.31
C SER A 982 -12.96 -38.72 -12.95
N MET A 983 -13.97 -38.32 -12.16
CA MET A 983 -15.09 -37.49 -12.62
C MET A 983 -14.70 -36.05 -12.97
N LEU A 984 -13.53 -35.56 -12.54
CA LEU A 984 -12.97 -34.28 -12.98
C LEU A 984 -12.19 -34.52 -14.28
N ASP A 985 -12.93 -34.56 -15.40
CA ASP A 985 -12.33 -34.71 -16.72
C ASP A 985 -11.46 -33.50 -17.11
N ALA A 986 -10.68 -33.66 -18.18
CA ALA A 986 -9.79 -32.61 -18.66
C ALA A 986 -10.54 -31.33 -19.07
N ALA A 987 -11.80 -31.44 -19.54
CA ALA A 987 -12.60 -30.30 -19.95
C ALA A 987 -13.05 -29.46 -18.75
N LEU A 988 -13.45 -30.09 -17.65
CA LEU A 988 -13.81 -29.43 -16.41
C LEU A 988 -12.58 -28.76 -15.78
N VAL A 989 -11.45 -29.46 -15.72
CA VAL A 989 -10.18 -28.91 -15.19
C VAL A 989 -9.73 -27.69 -16.02
N ALA A 990 -9.84 -27.75 -17.35
CA ALA A 990 -9.50 -26.63 -18.23
C ALA A 990 -10.35 -25.36 -17.98
N ARG A 991 -11.58 -25.53 -17.45
CA ARG A 991 -12.44 -24.42 -17.03
C ARG A 991 -12.07 -23.84 -15.66
N ARG A 992 -10.99 -24.32 -15.04
CA ARG A 992 -10.44 -23.85 -13.75
C ARG A 992 -11.52 -23.83 -12.66
N PRO A 993 -12.02 -24.98 -12.20
CA PRO A 993 -13.04 -25.01 -11.17
C PRO A 993 -12.53 -24.44 -9.84
N LEU A 994 -13.45 -23.95 -9.00
CA LEU A 994 -13.19 -23.57 -7.62
C LEU A 994 -13.53 -24.75 -6.71
N ALA A 995 -12.55 -25.27 -5.96
CA ALA A 995 -12.75 -26.42 -5.10
C ALA A 995 -12.90 -26.00 -3.63
N TYR A 996 -13.95 -26.44 -2.96
CA TYR A 996 -14.20 -26.18 -1.54
C TYR A 996 -14.25 -27.49 -0.78
N LEU A 997 -13.45 -27.59 0.27
CA LEU A 997 -13.22 -28.81 1.04
C LEU A 997 -13.67 -28.62 2.49
N CYS A 998 -14.42 -29.57 3.03
CA CYS A 998 -14.78 -29.56 4.45
C CYS A 998 -14.83 -30.99 5.01
N GLY A 999 -14.12 -31.23 6.12
CA GLY A 999 -13.98 -32.56 6.69
C GLY A 999 -12.85 -32.65 7.71
N ALA A 1000 -12.46 -33.87 8.07
CA ALA A 1000 -11.36 -34.11 9.02
C ALA A 1000 -9.99 -33.73 8.41
N PRO A 1001 -9.00 -33.29 9.20
CA PRO A 1001 -7.70 -32.83 8.67
C PRO A 1001 -6.99 -33.81 7.73
N GLY A 1002 -6.89 -35.10 8.11
CA GLY A 1002 -6.25 -36.11 7.26
C GLY A 1002 -6.97 -36.34 5.92
N PHE A 1003 -8.29 -36.16 5.91
CA PHE A 1003 -9.10 -36.22 4.69
C PHE A 1003 -8.84 -35.00 3.79
N LEU A 1004 -8.82 -33.79 4.36
CA LEU A 1004 -8.53 -32.56 3.61
C LEU A 1004 -7.16 -32.62 2.92
N THR A 1005 -6.13 -33.10 3.61
CA THR A 1005 -4.79 -33.30 3.05
C THR A 1005 -4.80 -34.25 1.85
N SER A 1006 -5.46 -35.40 1.97
CA SER A 1006 -5.55 -36.40 0.90
C SER A 1006 -6.31 -35.87 -0.32
N VAL A 1007 -7.46 -35.21 -0.11
CA VAL A 1007 -8.25 -34.62 -1.19
C VAL A 1007 -7.50 -33.50 -1.90
N ARG A 1008 -6.85 -32.60 -1.15
CA ARG A 1008 -6.03 -31.53 -1.72
C ARG A 1008 -4.96 -32.08 -2.63
N ALA A 1009 -4.21 -33.10 -2.18
CA ALA A 1009 -3.18 -33.74 -2.98
C ALA A 1009 -3.74 -34.38 -4.26
N ALA A 1010 -4.91 -35.03 -4.18
CA ALA A 1010 -5.55 -35.64 -5.34
C ALA A 1010 -6.03 -34.59 -6.36
N LEU A 1011 -6.61 -33.46 -5.90
CA LEU A 1011 -7.01 -32.35 -6.78
C LEU A 1011 -5.82 -31.66 -7.43
N GLN A 1012 -4.72 -31.48 -6.69
CA GLN A 1012 -3.46 -30.96 -7.24
C GLN A 1012 -2.87 -31.90 -8.31
N GLY A 1013 -2.93 -33.22 -8.08
CA GLY A 1013 -2.55 -34.24 -9.07
C GLY A 1013 -3.40 -34.19 -10.35
N ARG A 1014 -4.62 -33.65 -10.29
CA ARG A 1014 -5.49 -33.36 -11.45
C ARG A 1014 -5.21 -32.02 -12.12
N GLY A 1015 -4.26 -31.24 -11.62
CA GLY A 1015 -3.85 -29.95 -12.20
C GLY A 1015 -4.52 -28.72 -11.59
N LEU A 1016 -5.32 -28.85 -10.53
CA LEU A 1016 -5.88 -27.68 -9.84
C LEU A 1016 -4.77 -26.95 -9.07
N PRO A 1017 -4.61 -25.62 -9.22
CA PRO A 1017 -3.68 -24.86 -8.41
C PRO A 1017 -4.14 -24.77 -6.95
N ASP A 1018 -3.18 -24.73 -6.04
CA ASP A 1018 -3.44 -24.70 -4.59
C ASP A 1018 -4.33 -23.53 -4.15
N PHE A 1019 -4.17 -22.36 -4.78
CA PHE A 1019 -4.95 -21.15 -4.49
C PHE A 1019 -6.40 -21.20 -5.02
N ASP A 1020 -6.78 -22.20 -5.82
CA ASP A 1020 -8.17 -22.47 -6.21
C ASP A 1020 -8.83 -23.55 -5.32
N ILE A 1021 -8.13 -24.04 -4.29
CA ILE A 1021 -8.60 -25.05 -3.34
C ILE A 1021 -8.75 -24.44 -1.94
N PHE A 1022 -9.99 -24.24 -1.53
CA PHE A 1022 -10.39 -23.63 -0.27
C PHE A 1022 -10.77 -24.70 0.73
N GLU A 1023 -10.34 -24.56 1.99
CA GLU A 1023 -10.70 -25.47 3.07
C GLU A 1023 -11.18 -24.70 4.30
N GLU A 1024 -12.07 -25.32 5.05
CA GLU A 1024 -12.54 -24.82 6.34
C GLU A 1024 -11.98 -25.70 7.48
N THR A 1025 -11.33 -25.06 8.45
CA THR A 1025 -10.76 -25.74 9.63
C THR A 1025 -11.28 -25.05 10.88
N PHE A 1026 -12.20 -25.70 11.60
CA PHE A 1026 -12.73 -25.18 12.87
C PHE A 1026 -11.76 -25.51 14.03
N SER A 1027 -10.79 -24.64 14.29
CA SER A 1027 -9.99 -24.70 15.51
C SER A 1027 -10.67 -23.93 16.64
N ALA A 1028 -10.57 -24.43 17.88
CA ALA A 1028 -10.95 -23.67 19.05
C ALA A 1028 -9.91 -22.58 19.32
N ASP A 1029 -10.33 -21.38 19.72
CA ASP A 1029 -9.41 -20.32 20.15
C ASP A 1029 -8.50 -20.83 21.27
N VAL A 1030 -7.18 -20.75 21.03
CA VAL A 1030 -6.18 -21.12 22.02
C VAL A 1030 -5.95 -19.91 22.94
N GLN A 1031 -6.44 -19.98 24.17
CA GLN A 1031 -6.20 -18.94 25.18
C GLN A 1031 -4.75 -18.99 25.67
N ILE A 1032 -4.06 -17.85 25.69
CA ILE A 1032 -2.72 -17.72 26.27
C ILE A 1032 -2.86 -17.64 27.79
N PRO A 1033 -2.33 -18.61 28.57
CA PRO A 1033 -2.39 -18.56 30.03
C PRO A 1033 -1.60 -17.35 30.56
N ARG A 1034 -2.13 -16.67 31.59
CA ARG A 1034 -1.46 -15.52 32.22
C ARG A 1034 -0.17 -15.89 32.97
N THR A 1035 0.05 -17.18 33.24
CA THR A 1035 1.16 -17.73 34.02
C THR A 1035 1.87 -18.83 33.23
N LEU A 1036 2.43 -18.49 32.07
CA LEU A 1036 3.27 -19.41 31.30
C LEU A 1036 4.65 -19.56 31.97
N ALA A 1037 5.02 -20.80 32.30
CA ALA A 1037 6.40 -21.12 32.71
C ALA A 1037 7.36 -21.01 31.50
N PRO A 1038 8.67 -20.81 31.74
CA PRO A 1038 9.68 -20.92 30.70
C PRO A 1038 9.56 -22.21 29.89
N GLN A 1039 9.76 -22.13 28.57
CA GLN A 1039 9.64 -23.26 27.66
C GLN A 1039 10.91 -23.40 26.80
N PRO A 1040 11.45 -24.60 26.59
CA PRO A 1040 12.52 -24.82 25.62
C PRO A 1040 11.96 -24.78 24.20
N VAL A 1041 12.71 -24.13 23.30
CA VAL A 1041 12.42 -24.04 21.87
C VAL A 1041 13.60 -24.62 21.09
N ARG A 1042 13.35 -25.66 20.28
CA ARG A 1042 14.34 -26.26 19.38
C ARG A 1042 14.09 -25.85 17.93
N ILE A 1043 15.13 -25.45 17.21
CA ILE A 1043 15.10 -25.13 15.78
C ILE A 1043 15.87 -26.21 15.02
N LEU A 1044 15.14 -27.06 14.28
CA LEU A 1044 15.74 -28.24 13.64
C LEU A 1044 16.79 -27.86 12.59
N ASP A 1045 16.50 -26.91 11.71
CA ASP A 1045 17.40 -26.57 10.60
C ASP A 1045 18.70 -25.89 11.03
N ALA A 1046 18.74 -25.37 12.26
CA ALA A 1046 19.91 -24.72 12.84
C ALA A 1046 20.60 -25.58 13.92
N ASP A 1047 20.04 -26.75 14.21
CA ASP A 1047 20.37 -27.59 15.36
C ASP A 1047 20.62 -26.79 16.65
N ALA A 1048 19.75 -25.82 16.91
CA ALA A 1048 19.89 -24.86 17.99
C ALA A 1048 18.71 -24.96 18.98
N THR A 1049 18.99 -24.77 20.26
CA THR A 1049 17.98 -24.76 21.32
C THR A 1049 18.15 -23.53 22.19
N PHE A 1050 17.04 -22.89 22.58
CA PHE A 1050 17.04 -21.74 23.49
C PHE A 1050 15.83 -21.80 24.43
N GLU A 1051 15.97 -21.13 25.57
CA GLU A 1051 14.86 -20.98 26.53
C GLU A 1051 14.05 -19.72 26.21
N TRP A 1052 12.73 -19.90 26.08
CA TRP A 1052 11.76 -18.81 26.01
C TRP A 1052 11.21 -18.51 27.40
N THR A 1053 11.06 -17.22 27.75
CA THR A 1053 10.37 -16.78 28.97
C THR A 1053 9.36 -15.68 28.63
N PRO A 1054 8.31 -15.46 29.46
CA PRO A 1054 7.33 -14.39 29.20
C PRO A 1054 7.96 -13.00 29.02
N ALA A 1055 9.05 -12.70 29.74
CA ALA A 1055 9.77 -11.43 29.63
C ALA A 1055 10.51 -11.26 28.28
N ARG A 1056 10.79 -12.35 27.56
CA ARG A 1056 11.45 -12.33 26.25
C ARG A 1056 10.47 -12.10 25.10
N GLY A 1057 9.17 -11.94 25.36
CA GLY A 1057 8.18 -11.60 24.33
C GLY A 1057 7.88 -12.79 23.42
N THR A 1058 8.10 -12.65 22.11
CA THR A 1058 7.75 -13.68 21.13
C THR A 1058 8.84 -14.76 20.99
N VAL A 1059 8.52 -15.88 20.34
CA VAL A 1059 9.53 -16.88 19.95
C VAL A 1059 10.66 -16.25 19.12
N LEU A 1060 10.33 -15.33 18.21
CA LEU A 1060 11.33 -14.61 17.41
C LEU A 1060 12.25 -13.74 18.27
N ASP A 1061 11.70 -13.01 19.23
CA ASP A 1061 12.48 -12.12 20.11
C ASP A 1061 13.43 -12.93 21.00
N ALA A 1062 12.94 -14.01 21.61
CA ALA A 1062 13.74 -14.93 22.41
C ALA A 1062 14.87 -15.59 21.60
N ALA A 1063 14.59 -16.01 20.35
CA ALA A 1063 15.62 -16.53 19.46
C ALA A 1063 16.70 -15.48 19.16
N GLY A 1064 16.28 -14.24 18.84
CA GLY A 1064 17.19 -13.14 18.56
C GLY A 1064 18.11 -12.81 19.74
N GLN A 1065 17.57 -12.79 20.96
CA GLN A 1065 18.36 -12.58 22.19
C GLN A 1065 19.35 -13.73 22.46
N ALA A 1066 19.03 -14.94 22.03
CA ALA A 1066 19.91 -16.11 22.07
C ALA A 1066 20.92 -16.17 20.90
N GLY A 1067 20.96 -15.15 20.02
CA GLY A 1067 21.84 -15.13 18.84
C GLY A 1067 21.36 -16.01 17.68
N ILE A 1068 20.15 -16.56 17.75
CA ILE A 1068 19.59 -17.46 16.73
C ILE A 1068 18.75 -16.65 15.74
N ARG A 1069 19.16 -16.67 14.47
CA ARG A 1069 18.46 -15.94 13.42
C ARG A 1069 17.32 -16.77 12.83
N LEU A 1070 16.09 -16.36 13.12
CA LEU A 1070 14.89 -16.91 12.48
C LEU A 1070 14.43 -16.04 11.30
N PRO A 1071 13.72 -16.63 10.32
CA PRO A 1071 13.06 -15.87 9.27
C PRO A 1071 12.16 -14.78 9.87
N SER A 1072 12.27 -13.54 9.37
CA SER A 1072 11.40 -12.44 9.83
C SER A 1072 11.38 -11.30 8.82
N GLY A 1073 10.33 -10.46 8.90
CA GLY A 1073 10.16 -9.30 8.03
C GLY A 1073 9.60 -8.10 8.80
N CYS A 1074 8.27 -7.99 8.85
CA CYS A 1074 7.57 -6.85 9.47
C CYS A 1074 7.48 -6.95 11.00
N ARG A 1075 7.74 -8.14 11.57
CA ARG A 1075 7.65 -8.46 13.00
C ARG A 1075 6.29 -8.18 13.68
N VAL A 1076 5.23 -8.01 12.90
CA VAL A 1076 3.84 -7.81 13.37
C VAL A 1076 2.88 -8.81 12.73
N GLY A 1077 3.38 -9.98 12.31
CA GLY A 1077 2.61 -11.05 11.67
C GLY A 1077 2.16 -10.81 10.23
N GLN A 1078 2.00 -9.56 9.79
CA GLN A 1078 1.40 -9.23 8.48
C GLN A 1078 2.18 -9.75 7.27
N CYS A 1079 3.51 -9.71 7.30
CA CYS A 1079 4.30 -10.14 6.17
C CYS A 1079 4.49 -11.65 6.12
N GLU A 1080 4.12 -12.39 7.15
CA GLU A 1080 4.30 -13.85 7.36
C GLU A 1080 5.66 -14.44 6.95
N SER A 1081 6.70 -13.62 6.83
CA SER A 1081 8.06 -14.10 6.59
C SER A 1081 8.60 -14.89 7.79
N CYS A 1082 7.92 -14.79 8.94
CA CYS A 1082 8.27 -15.47 10.19
C CYS A 1082 7.55 -16.82 10.37
N VAL A 1083 6.86 -17.31 9.33
CA VAL A 1083 6.23 -18.63 9.33
C VAL A 1083 7.29 -19.71 9.47
N MET A 1084 7.06 -20.62 10.40
CA MET A 1084 7.78 -21.88 10.56
C MET A 1084 6.77 -23.01 10.78
N THR A 1085 7.15 -24.24 10.45
CA THR A 1085 6.40 -25.46 10.78
C THR A 1085 6.66 -25.86 12.22
N VAL A 1086 5.58 -26.14 12.97
CA VAL A 1086 5.60 -26.77 14.29
C VAL A 1086 5.68 -28.28 14.09
N VAL A 1087 6.82 -28.87 14.40
CA VAL A 1087 7.04 -30.33 14.28
C VAL A 1087 6.53 -31.05 15.52
N GLU A 1088 6.75 -30.45 16.69
CA GLU A 1088 6.31 -30.98 17.98
C GLU A 1088 5.97 -29.81 18.92
N GLY A 1089 5.00 -30.02 19.81
CA GLY A 1089 4.57 -29.04 20.80
C GLY A 1089 3.39 -28.16 20.35
N LYS A 1090 3.07 -27.16 21.17
CA LYS A 1090 1.96 -26.24 20.96
C LYS A 1090 2.42 -24.80 21.12
N VAL A 1091 1.93 -23.93 20.25
CA VAL A 1091 2.10 -22.48 20.31
C VAL A 1091 0.75 -21.79 20.33
N ALA A 1092 0.72 -20.56 20.83
CA ALA A 1092 -0.41 -19.66 20.72
C ALA A 1092 0.04 -18.35 20.09
N HIS A 1093 -0.84 -17.70 19.32
CA HIS A 1093 -0.57 -16.40 18.71
C HIS A 1093 -1.20 -15.28 19.54
N MET A 1094 -0.46 -14.19 19.71
CA MET A 1094 -0.93 -12.98 20.42
C MET A 1094 -1.99 -12.20 19.62
N SER A 1095 -2.24 -12.60 18.38
CA SER A 1095 -3.31 -12.07 17.53
C SER A 1095 -3.89 -13.21 16.69
N PRO A 1096 -5.16 -13.10 16.24
CA PRO A 1096 -5.77 -14.12 15.41
C PRO A 1096 -4.91 -14.47 14.20
N TRP A 1097 -4.79 -15.76 13.92
CA TRP A 1097 -4.01 -16.29 12.81
C TRP A 1097 -4.77 -17.44 12.15
N ASP A 1098 -5.08 -17.25 10.86
CA ASP A 1098 -5.89 -18.19 10.07
C ASP A 1098 -5.02 -19.20 9.29
N GLY A 1099 -3.79 -19.44 9.73
CA GLY A 1099 -2.89 -20.39 9.07
C GLY A 1099 -3.08 -21.83 9.54
N PRO A 1100 -2.49 -22.81 8.83
CA PRO A 1100 -2.57 -24.23 9.17
C PRO A 1100 -2.08 -24.52 10.59
N PRO A 1101 -2.72 -25.39 11.39
CA PRO A 1101 -2.37 -25.59 12.80
C PRO A 1101 -0.94 -26.10 13.04
N ASP A 1102 -0.28 -26.67 12.03
CA ASP A 1102 1.11 -27.13 12.05
C ASP A 1102 2.12 -26.02 11.70
N ARG A 1103 1.69 -24.76 11.63
CA ARG A 1103 2.57 -23.62 11.39
C ARG A 1103 2.54 -22.64 12.57
N CYS A 1104 3.46 -21.68 12.59
CA CYS A 1104 3.37 -20.57 13.50
C CYS A 1104 4.07 -19.33 12.94
N LEU A 1105 3.49 -18.16 13.18
CA LEU A 1105 4.19 -16.88 13.03
C LEU A 1105 5.10 -16.66 14.24
N THR A 1106 6.37 -17.01 14.17
CA THR A 1106 7.31 -16.88 15.31
C THR A 1106 7.38 -15.45 15.89
N CYS A 1107 7.12 -14.45 15.06
CA CYS A 1107 7.03 -13.03 15.43
C CYS A 1107 5.74 -12.62 16.16
N MET A 1108 4.79 -13.53 16.32
CA MET A 1108 3.53 -13.34 17.04
C MET A 1108 3.23 -14.51 17.98
N ALA A 1109 4.09 -15.53 18.03
CA ALA A 1109 3.84 -16.78 18.73
C ALA A 1109 4.53 -16.80 20.08
N VAL A 1110 3.88 -17.45 21.04
CA VAL A 1110 4.43 -17.87 22.34
C VAL A 1110 4.27 -19.38 22.48
N PRO A 1111 5.28 -20.10 23.02
CA PRO A 1111 5.19 -21.54 23.25
C PRO A 1111 4.30 -21.84 24.46
N LEU A 1112 3.37 -22.78 24.32
CA LEU A 1112 2.54 -23.29 25.42
C LEU A 1112 3.14 -24.55 26.06
N THR A 1113 3.97 -25.26 25.31
CA THR A 1113 4.73 -26.47 25.73
C THR A 1113 6.15 -26.36 25.17
N PRO A 1114 7.08 -27.28 25.51
CA PRO A 1114 8.28 -27.48 24.71
C PRO A 1114 7.90 -27.58 23.23
N VAL A 1115 8.62 -26.87 22.36
CA VAL A 1115 8.28 -26.78 20.94
C VAL A 1115 9.50 -27.01 20.06
N THR A 1116 9.31 -27.77 19.00
CA THR A 1116 10.30 -28.02 17.95
C THR A 1116 9.80 -27.39 16.65
N LEU A 1117 10.59 -26.49 16.05
CA LEU A 1117 10.24 -25.75 14.84
C LEU A 1117 11.19 -26.09 13.68
N ARG A 1118 10.64 -26.04 12.46
CA ARG A 1118 11.36 -26.19 11.18
C ARG A 1118 10.97 -25.06 10.23
N ARG A 1119 11.89 -24.60 9.38
CA ARG A 1119 11.68 -23.54 8.40
C ARG A 1119 10.76 -23.97 7.26
#